data_AF-A0A8H5Q6R5-F1
#
_entry.id   AF-A0A8H5Q6R5-F1
#
_cell.length_a   1.000
_cell.length_b   1.000
_cell.length_c   1.000
_cell.angle_alpha   90.00
_cell.angle_beta   90.00
_cell.angle_gamma   90.00
#
_symmetry.space_group_name_H-M   'P 1'
#
loop_
_entity.id
_entity.type
_entity.pdbx_description
1 polymer ?
#
loop_
_entity_poly.entity_id
_entity_poly.type
_entity_poly.pdbx_seq_one_letter_code
_entity_poly.pdbx_strand_id
1 'polypeptide(L)'
;MDRSRSTSPTLFHEGAATPDIESAPTSVPPSQIDLSAGPYNEKQQEKRDIESDFGAWLCVFASMLFLISSYGFMNSLGTIQSHLTLNELNGYSVSQVGWISGTYLFLSLIFNFQIGSILDRYGLQILGPIAAAFSTVTFLLLAECTQYWHFILCLGLFGSIGSGIGAVTAIGVIGKLFTRRRGLAMGIAVMGTSLGGIIYPMMLRATFSKLGWAWSMRLVALVIACITSLGVLCYLPFRRLTEGQSTAQKPQSFSLDLSAFKSLSFVVTALGICMVEFVNYGISGLLPTIARGAGFSTEDGYTLLSILGACSCFGRFSIGFVGDKVGPFNAMITTMLVILVFISSVFIPFSTTSTPLMYTFTALWGYCSGSFYVLSPLCTGKTCEPQDYARYFGKAQQIYQRKKRTRCQSCARRRIKVRETYITGHVLTPANSKKKCQGGTPCEYCIRTKKNCQPQAATVSELKFVSHSMVPQNTGILKPHISEKPDSIYLRTFFLFLRRCEFTPEFASLGTDFLPLIRACAPLREATVAIGALEISRSPSTRSSNELQSPYHFALKSYSKALSSLQHYIRSPDALQCQGVLWCTLLLGLFELMIEVSGGQWAKHMLYGTSKIFELSGSGSRSDYLGSQSFETFRLLEGNRAILYGEDTVLSDYSCTDQHNIIASNPLGEILDFIIKISSFISSIKLSQFQRINDKIIRI
;
A
#
# COMPACT_ATOMS: atom_id res chain seq x y z
N MET A 1 89.97 31.75 -19.29
CA MET A 1 89.85 32.69 -18.16
C MET A 1 89.19 31.91 -17.04
N ASP A 2 89.96 31.13 -16.30
CA ASP A 2 90.53 31.45 -14.98
C ASP A 2 89.52 31.10 -13.87
N ARG A 3 89.80 30.32 -12.82
CA ARG A 3 91.04 29.86 -12.22
C ARG A 3 90.74 28.63 -11.34
N SER A 4 91.76 27.82 -11.19
CA SER A 4 91.90 26.61 -10.38
C SER A 4 92.09 26.86 -8.87
N ARG A 5 91.81 25.82 -8.05
CA ARG A 5 92.63 25.20 -6.96
C ARG A 5 91.73 24.40 -5.99
N SER A 6 91.73 23.06 -6.04
CA SER A 6 92.55 22.10 -5.25
C SER A 6 92.26 22.21 -3.73
N THR A 7 91.84 21.17 -2.99
CA THR A 7 92.56 19.90 -2.75
C THR A 7 91.66 18.82 -2.12
N SER A 8 91.83 17.58 -2.60
CA SER A 8 91.53 16.26 -1.99
C SER A 8 92.35 16.03 -0.67
N PRO A 9 92.24 14.92 0.12
CA PRO A 9 92.13 13.54 -0.38
C PRO A 9 91.46 12.42 0.50
N THR A 10 90.90 11.44 -0.20
CA THR A 10 91.09 9.96 -0.08
C THR A 10 90.80 9.12 1.18
N LEU A 11 90.39 7.88 0.85
CA LEU A 11 90.51 6.57 1.54
C LEU A 11 89.31 6.11 2.37
N PHE A 12 88.77 4.90 2.24
CA PHE A 12 88.86 3.76 1.30
C PHE A 12 87.90 2.67 1.87
N HIS A 13 87.46 1.76 0.99
CA HIS A 13 86.91 0.40 1.21
C HIS A 13 85.59 0.20 2.01
N GLU A 14 84.52 -0.36 1.41
CA GLU A 14 84.27 -1.78 1.02
C GLU A 14 83.92 -2.70 2.21
N GLY A 15 82.81 -3.43 2.12
CA GLY A 15 82.53 -4.54 3.03
C GLY A 15 81.05 -4.87 3.20
N ALA A 16 80.59 -5.87 2.46
CA ALA A 16 79.26 -6.45 2.50
C ALA A 16 79.00 -7.35 3.73
N ALA A 17 77.74 -7.76 3.85
CA ALA A 17 77.21 -8.98 4.46
C ALA A 17 76.67 -8.94 5.92
N THR A 18 75.35 -9.14 6.00
CA THR A 18 74.53 -9.78 7.06
C THR A 18 75.08 -11.18 7.44
N PRO A 19 74.76 -11.84 8.60
CA PRO A 19 73.39 -11.93 9.17
C PRO A 19 73.23 -12.18 10.72
N ASP A 20 71.96 -12.25 11.13
CA ASP A 20 71.31 -13.04 12.20
C ASP A 20 71.34 -12.70 13.73
N ILE A 21 70.11 -12.43 14.23
CA ILE A 21 69.39 -12.95 15.42
C ILE A 21 69.96 -12.64 16.83
N GLU A 22 69.25 -11.82 17.64
CA GLU A 22 68.37 -12.24 18.77
C GLU A 22 67.99 -11.08 19.74
N SER A 23 66.76 -11.17 20.30
CA SER A 23 66.24 -10.53 21.53
C SER A 23 65.68 -9.08 21.52
N ALA A 24 64.51 -8.94 22.12
CA ALA A 24 63.87 -7.69 22.56
C ALA A 24 63.54 -7.83 24.07
N PRO A 25 63.05 -6.82 24.82
CA PRO A 25 62.93 -5.37 24.55
C PRO A 25 63.51 -4.51 25.69
N THR A 26 63.75 -3.20 25.47
CA THR A 26 63.84 -2.25 26.61
C THR A 26 63.40 -0.84 26.23
N SER A 27 62.66 -0.27 27.18
CA SER A 27 61.98 1.03 27.26
C SER A 27 62.84 2.26 26.92
N VAL A 28 62.24 3.24 26.22
CA VAL A 28 62.78 4.60 26.04
C VAL A 28 61.89 5.63 26.78
N PRO A 29 62.46 6.63 27.49
CA PRO A 29 61.78 7.51 28.45
C PRO A 29 61.27 8.84 27.82
N PRO A 30 60.57 9.71 28.58
CA PRO A 30 59.74 10.79 28.04
C PRO A 30 60.50 12.12 27.92
N SER A 31 60.35 12.83 26.79
CA SER A 31 60.89 14.18 26.60
C SER A 31 59.77 15.20 26.34
N GLN A 32 59.53 15.99 27.39
CA GLN A 32 59.32 17.43 27.46
C GLN A 32 58.26 18.12 26.57
N ILE A 33 57.42 18.85 27.30
CA ILE A 33 56.33 19.73 26.89
C ILE A 33 56.94 21.05 26.44
N ASP A 34 56.78 21.41 25.16
CA ASP A 34 57.02 22.77 24.69
C ASP A 34 55.75 23.61 24.81
N LEU A 35 55.79 24.56 25.74
CA LEU A 35 54.85 25.67 25.86
C LEU A 35 55.11 26.68 24.72
N SER A 36 54.34 26.60 23.65
CA SER A 36 54.09 27.74 22.75
C SER A 36 52.75 27.59 22.02
N ALA A 37 51.67 27.50 22.80
CA ALA A 37 50.32 27.73 22.28
C ALA A 37 50.11 29.24 22.11
N GLY A 38 50.44 29.76 20.92
CA GLY A 38 49.87 31.04 20.47
C GLY A 38 48.34 30.93 20.45
N PRO A 39 47.59 32.04 20.65
CA PRO A 39 46.14 31.99 20.66
C PRO A 39 45.67 31.51 19.29
N TYR A 40 45.23 30.25 19.25
CA TYR A 40 44.50 29.69 18.13
C TYR A 40 43.35 30.66 17.89
N ASN A 41 43.32 31.29 16.72
CA ASN A 41 42.19 32.09 16.27
C ASN A 41 40.96 31.18 16.24
N GLU A 42 40.23 31.11 17.36
CA GLU A 42 38.80 30.87 17.43
C GLU A 42 38.11 32.02 16.69
N LYS A 43 38.30 32.11 15.37
CA LYS A 43 37.24 32.68 14.55
C LYS A 43 36.10 31.69 14.69
N GLN A 44 35.19 32.03 15.60
CA GLN A 44 33.83 31.52 15.67
C GLN A 44 33.36 31.17 14.26
N GLN A 45 33.37 29.89 13.93
CA GLN A 45 32.59 29.38 12.82
C GLN A 45 31.14 29.42 13.29
N GLU A 46 30.61 30.65 13.33
CA GLU A 46 29.20 30.92 13.54
C GLU A 46 28.47 30.03 12.55
N LYS A 47 27.71 29.08 13.08
CA LYS A 47 27.00 28.06 12.32
C LYS A 47 25.95 28.81 11.51
N ARG A 48 26.33 29.28 10.31
CA ARG A 48 25.54 30.15 9.44
C ARG A 48 24.12 29.61 9.39
N ASP A 49 23.14 30.39 9.85
CA ASP A 49 21.74 29.95 9.89
C ASP A 49 21.20 29.89 8.45
N ILE A 50 21.38 28.72 7.82
CA ILE A 50 20.96 28.44 6.43
C ILE A 50 19.47 28.79 6.24
N GLU A 51 18.63 28.60 7.26
CA GLU A 51 17.19 28.87 7.18
C GLU A 51 16.84 30.35 7.12
N SER A 52 17.76 31.22 7.54
CA SER A 52 17.61 32.68 7.49
C SER A 52 18.10 33.28 6.16
N ASP A 53 18.85 32.52 5.37
CA ASP A 53 19.37 32.98 4.09
C ASP A 53 18.24 33.10 3.05
N PHE A 54 18.20 34.24 2.34
CA PHE A 54 17.30 34.45 1.21
C PHE A 54 17.45 33.35 0.15
N GLY A 55 18.68 32.82 -0.03
CA GLY A 55 18.94 31.70 -0.94
C GLY A 55 18.17 30.43 -0.60
N ALA A 56 17.93 30.15 0.69
CA ALA A 56 17.15 28.97 1.10
C ALA A 56 15.66 29.13 0.77
N TRP A 57 15.11 30.33 0.97
CA TRP A 57 13.74 30.66 0.58
C TRP A 57 13.55 30.70 -0.94
N LEU A 58 14.57 31.10 -1.69
CA LEU A 58 14.57 30.98 -3.15
C LEU A 58 14.51 29.51 -3.61
N CYS A 59 15.17 28.61 -2.88
CA CYS A 59 15.05 27.16 -3.12
C CYS A 59 13.64 26.63 -2.79
N VAL A 60 12.96 27.16 -1.75
CA VAL A 60 11.55 26.82 -1.47
C VAL A 60 10.65 27.26 -2.63
N PHE A 61 10.86 28.47 -3.15
CA PHE A 61 10.13 28.96 -4.32
C PHE A 61 10.38 28.09 -5.56
N ALA A 62 11.64 27.69 -5.81
CA ALA A 62 11.97 26.73 -6.86
C ALA A 62 11.23 25.40 -6.69
N SER A 63 11.20 24.85 -5.46
CA SER A 63 10.45 23.64 -5.14
C SER A 63 8.96 23.78 -5.41
N MET A 64 8.38 24.95 -5.12
CA MET A 64 6.99 25.26 -5.47
C MET A 64 6.75 25.21 -6.99
N LEU A 65 7.65 25.81 -7.79
CA LEU A 65 7.55 25.80 -9.26
C LEU A 65 7.62 24.37 -9.84
N PHE A 66 8.53 23.54 -9.35
CA PHE A 66 8.59 22.14 -9.75
C PHE A 66 7.32 21.37 -9.35
N LEU A 67 6.80 21.61 -8.15
CA LEU A 67 5.56 20.99 -7.66
C LEU A 67 4.30 21.46 -8.41
N ILE A 68 4.27 22.70 -8.91
CA ILE A 68 3.24 23.16 -9.85
C ILE A 68 3.25 22.26 -11.10
N SER A 69 4.42 22.04 -11.70
CA SER A 69 4.54 21.26 -12.95
C SER A 69 4.29 19.75 -12.80
N SER A 70 4.62 19.16 -11.65
CA SER A 70 4.49 17.72 -11.41
C SER A 70 3.12 17.37 -10.83
N TYR A 71 2.98 17.41 -9.51
CA TYR A 71 1.74 17.05 -8.83
C TYR A 71 0.60 18.06 -9.09
N GLY A 72 0.90 19.32 -9.43
CA GLY A 72 -0.14 20.27 -9.83
C GLY A 72 -0.83 19.89 -11.13
N PHE A 73 -0.07 19.41 -12.12
CA PHE A 73 -0.64 18.83 -13.33
C PHE A 73 -1.38 17.52 -13.04
N MET A 74 -0.85 16.69 -12.13
CA MET A 74 -1.47 15.43 -11.71
C MET A 74 -2.90 15.62 -11.17
N ASN A 75 -3.15 16.71 -10.45
CA ASN A 75 -4.49 17.08 -9.97
C ASN A 75 -5.48 17.44 -11.10
N SER A 76 -4.98 17.67 -12.31
CA SER A 76 -5.75 18.11 -13.48
C SER A 76 -6.03 16.98 -14.48
N LEU A 77 -5.60 15.75 -14.19
CA LEU A 77 -5.75 14.59 -15.09
C LEU A 77 -7.20 14.31 -15.47
N GLY A 78 -8.16 14.58 -14.57
CA GLY A 78 -9.58 14.39 -14.87
C GLY A 78 -10.06 15.24 -16.05
N THR A 79 -9.53 16.45 -16.21
CA THR A 79 -9.87 17.35 -17.34
C THR A 79 -9.39 16.77 -18.67
N ILE A 80 -8.16 16.26 -18.68
CA ILE A 80 -7.57 15.64 -19.86
C ILE A 80 -8.26 14.33 -20.19
N GLN A 81 -8.50 13.48 -19.19
CA GLN A 81 -9.21 12.23 -19.37
C GLN A 81 -10.61 12.46 -19.97
N SER A 82 -11.36 13.44 -19.46
CA SER A 82 -12.67 13.78 -20.01
C SER A 82 -12.58 14.24 -21.47
N HIS A 83 -11.59 15.07 -21.82
CA HIS A 83 -11.43 15.53 -23.19
C HIS A 83 -11.01 14.42 -24.15
N LEU A 84 -10.08 13.55 -23.71
CA LEU A 84 -9.64 12.38 -24.45
C LEU A 84 -10.80 11.42 -24.73
N THR A 85 -11.63 11.12 -23.73
CA THR A 85 -12.81 10.24 -23.91
C THR A 85 -13.82 10.82 -24.89
N LEU A 86 -14.05 12.13 -24.89
CA LEU A 86 -15.08 12.75 -25.72
C LEU A 86 -14.64 12.97 -27.18
N ASN A 87 -13.35 13.25 -27.40
CA ASN A 87 -12.84 13.67 -28.71
C ASN A 87 -11.87 12.64 -29.31
N GLU A 88 -10.61 12.64 -28.86
CA GLU A 88 -9.51 11.89 -29.49
C GLU A 88 -9.71 10.36 -29.43
N LEU A 89 -10.31 9.86 -28.36
CA LEU A 89 -10.48 8.42 -28.07
C LEU A 89 -11.96 8.03 -27.95
N ASN A 90 -12.86 8.68 -28.71
CA ASN A 90 -14.31 8.44 -28.70
C ASN A 90 -14.69 6.95 -28.98
N GLY A 91 -13.80 6.16 -29.58
CA GLY A 91 -13.98 4.72 -29.78
C GLY A 91 -13.67 3.82 -28.57
N TYR A 92 -13.09 4.36 -27.49
CA TYR A 92 -12.63 3.58 -26.33
C TYR A 92 -13.54 3.78 -25.11
N SER A 93 -13.64 2.75 -24.28
CA SER A 93 -14.40 2.82 -23.02
C SER A 93 -13.76 3.78 -22.01
N VAL A 94 -14.56 4.36 -21.12
CA VAL A 94 -14.09 5.26 -20.04
C VAL A 94 -13.02 4.57 -19.16
N SER A 95 -13.17 3.27 -18.92
CA SER A 95 -12.19 2.46 -18.17
C SER A 95 -10.84 2.36 -18.90
N GLN A 96 -10.86 2.13 -20.22
CA GLN A 96 -9.65 2.10 -21.04
C GLN A 96 -8.93 3.44 -21.02
N VAL A 97 -9.63 4.55 -21.21
CA VAL A 97 -8.99 5.88 -21.13
C VAL A 97 -8.47 6.17 -19.72
N GLY A 98 -9.17 5.68 -18.68
CA GLY A 98 -8.73 5.76 -17.28
C GLY A 98 -7.39 5.09 -17.00
N TRP A 99 -7.01 4.03 -17.75
CA TRP A 99 -5.69 3.41 -17.61
C TRP A 99 -4.54 4.35 -17.95
N ILE A 100 -4.73 5.35 -18.81
CA ILE A 100 -3.70 6.35 -19.14
C ILE A 100 -3.34 7.15 -17.89
N SER A 101 -4.34 7.78 -17.26
CA SER A 101 -4.15 8.54 -16.01
C SER A 101 -3.68 7.65 -14.86
N GLY A 102 -4.25 6.44 -14.76
CA GLY A 102 -3.88 5.47 -13.72
C GLY A 102 -2.42 5.00 -13.84
N THR A 103 -1.95 4.75 -15.06
CA THR A 103 -0.55 4.36 -15.31
C THR A 103 0.41 5.49 -14.96
N TYR A 104 0.05 6.75 -15.27
CA TYR A 104 0.84 7.91 -14.86
C TYR A 104 0.94 8.03 -13.34
N LEU A 105 -0.18 7.91 -12.62
CA LEU A 105 -0.17 7.92 -11.15
C LEU A 105 0.70 6.79 -10.60
N PHE A 106 0.50 5.56 -11.07
CA PHE A 106 1.22 4.38 -10.61
C PHE A 106 2.74 4.47 -10.85
N LEU A 107 3.15 4.82 -12.07
CA LEU A 107 4.56 4.93 -12.42
C LEU A 107 5.24 6.12 -11.73
N SER A 108 4.52 7.24 -11.53
CA SER A 108 5.06 8.38 -10.78
C SER A 108 5.42 7.97 -9.34
N LEU A 109 4.53 7.23 -8.66
CA LEU A 109 4.80 6.71 -7.31
C LEU A 109 5.98 5.72 -7.28
N ILE A 110 6.11 4.86 -8.29
CA ILE A 110 7.24 3.90 -8.40
C ILE A 110 8.56 4.63 -8.64
N PHE A 111 8.59 5.63 -9.53
CA PHE A 111 9.84 6.34 -9.81
C PHE A 111 10.31 7.17 -8.62
N ASN A 112 9.39 7.68 -7.78
CA ASN A 112 9.74 8.43 -6.57
C ASN A 112 10.70 7.63 -5.66
N PHE A 113 10.54 6.31 -5.58
CA PHE A 113 11.41 5.42 -4.81
C PHE A 113 12.87 5.43 -5.30
N GLN A 114 13.09 5.35 -6.61
CA GLN A 114 14.43 5.23 -7.20
C GLN A 114 15.15 6.57 -7.20
N ILE A 115 14.40 7.64 -7.49
CA ILE A 115 14.90 8.99 -7.67
C ILE A 115 15.53 9.55 -6.40
N GLY A 116 15.01 9.20 -5.21
CA GLY A 116 15.60 9.65 -3.94
C GLY A 116 17.09 9.28 -3.82
N SER A 117 17.45 8.05 -4.21
CA SER A 117 18.84 7.59 -4.19
C SER A 117 19.69 8.23 -5.30
N ILE A 118 19.07 8.52 -6.45
CA ILE A 118 19.73 9.19 -7.58
C ILE A 118 20.02 10.65 -7.22
N LEU A 119 19.11 11.34 -6.53
CA LEU A 119 19.26 12.71 -6.06
C LEU A 119 20.44 12.86 -5.10
N ASP A 120 20.60 11.91 -4.19
CA ASP A 120 21.72 11.94 -3.25
C ASP A 120 23.07 11.72 -3.94
N ARG A 121 23.11 10.97 -5.06
CA ARG A 121 24.34 10.67 -5.80
C ARG A 121 24.76 11.75 -6.80
N TYR A 122 23.83 12.17 -7.66
CA TYR A 122 24.12 13.09 -8.77
C TYR A 122 23.85 14.54 -8.40
N GLY A 123 23.19 14.79 -7.27
CA GLY A 123 22.88 16.12 -6.78
C GLY A 123 21.78 16.83 -7.57
N LEU A 124 21.33 17.96 -7.02
CA LEU A 124 20.24 18.75 -7.57
C LEU A 124 20.59 19.42 -8.91
N GLN A 125 21.86 19.76 -9.13
CA GLN A 125 22.31 20.50 -10.31
C GLN A 125 22.12 19.71 -11.61
N ILE A 126 22.16 18.38 -11.53
CA ILE A 126 21.95 17.50 -12.69
C ILE A 126 20.47 17.13 -12.79
N LEU A 127 19.82 16.79 -11.67
CA LEU A 127 18.45 16.30 -11.68
C LEU A 127 17.41 17.39 -11.98
N GLY A 128 17.64 18.64 -11.56
CA GLY A 128 16.73 19.76 -11.83
C GLY A 128 16.50 20.00 -13.33
N PRO A 129 17.56 20.21 -14.12
CA PRO A 129 17.44 20.35 -15.58
C PRO A 129 16.84 19.12 -16.26
N ILE A 130 17.17 17.91 -15.79
CA ILE A 130 16.58 16.66 -16.33
C ILE A 130 15.07 16.64 -16.09
N ALA A 131 14.61 16.97 -14.87
CA ALA A 131 13.18 17.05 -14.58
C ALA A 131 12.46 18.08 -15.46
N ALA A 132 13.05 19.26 -15.67
CA ALA A 132 12.51 20.30 -16.54
C ALA A 132 12.41 19.83 -18.00
N ALA A 133 13.46 19.19 -18.51
CA ALA A 133 13.51 18.66 -19.87
C ALA A 133 12.46 17.55 -20.08
N PHE A 134 12.43 16.53 -19.21
CA PHE A 134 11.45 15.45 -19.31
C PHE A 134 10.02 15.97 -19.22
N SER A 135 9.73 16.85 -18.25
CA SER A 135 8.39 17.41 -18.09
C SER A 135 7.94 18.19 -19.33
N THR A 136 8.83 19.00 -19.92
CA THR A 136 8.51 19.76 -21.14
C THR A 136 8.32 18.86 -22.35
N VAL A 137 9.24 17.91 -22.56
CA VAL A 137 9.21 16.98 -23.70
C VAL A 137 7.96 16.11 -23.66
N THR A 138 7.52 15.67 -22.47
CA THR A 138 6.27 14.92 -22.31
C THR A 138 5.09 15.64 -22.95
N PHE A 139 4.91 16.93 -22.67
CA PHE A 139 3.75 17.67 -23.18
C PHE A 139 3.88 18.04 -24.67
N LEU A 140 5.10 18.24 -25.15
CA LEU A 140 5.34 18.40 -26.59
C LEU A 140 5.01 17.10 -27.35
N LEU A 141 5.43 15.94 -26.84
CA LEU A 141 5.09 14.65 -27.43
C LEU A 141 3.59 14.35 -27.32
N LEU A 142 2.96 14.74 -26.21
CA LEU A 142 1.52 14.56 -25.99
C LEU A 142 0.68 15.33 -27.02
N ALA A 143 1.19 16.46 -27.51
CA ALA A 143 0.54 17.24 -28.56
C ALA A 143 0.47 16.51 -29.91
N GLU A 144 1.43 15.61 -30.18
CA GLU A 144 1.52 14.84 -31.44
C GLU A 144 0.92 13.43 -31.31
N CYS A 145 0.38 13.08 -30.14
CA CYS A 145 -0.19 11.76 -29.90
C CYS A 145 -1.54 11.59 -30.61
N THR A 146 -1.64 10.57 -31.47
CA THR A 146 -2.89 10.21 -32.18
C THR A 146 -3.46 8.85 -31.79
N GLN A 147 -2.65 7.94 -31.23
CA GLN A 147 -3.04 6.55 -30.93
C GLN A 147 -3.05 6.31 -29.42
N TYR A 148 -3.93 5.43 -28.94
CA TYR A 148 -4.08 5.09 -27.51
C TYR A 148 -2.74 4.76 -26.82
N TRP A 149 -1.90 3.95 -27.46
CA TRP A 149 -0.60 3.57 -26.88
C TRP A 149 0.40 4.73 -26.85
N HIS A 150 0.28 5.72 -27.75
CA HIS A 150 1.10 6.95 -27.68
C HIS A 150 0.82 7.70 -26.37
N PHE A 151 -0.46 7.82 -25.98
CA PHE A 151 -0.85 8.50 -24.75
C PHE A 151 -0.35 7.78 -23.50
N ILE A 152 -0.43 6.44 -23.45
CA ILE A 152 0.13 5.64 -22.34
C ILE A 152 1.64 5.85 -22.23
N LEU A 153 2.36 5.86 -23.36
CA LEU A 153 3.81 5.97 -23.35
C LEU A 153 4.26 7.39 -23.00
N CYS A 154 3.69 8.41 -23.63
CA CYS A 154 4.07 9.81 -23.41
C CYS A 154 3.63 10.31 -22.04
N LEU A 155 2.35 10.17 -21.70
CA LEU A 155 1.84 10.64 -20.42
C LEU A 155 2.21 9.68 -19.30
N GLY A 156 1.94 8.38 -19.48
CA GLY A 156 2.18 7.37 -18.46
C GLY A 156 3.66 7.17 -18.13
N LEU A 157 4.54 6.93 -19.11
CA LEU A 157 5.96 6.67 -18.82
C LEU A 157 6.80 7.96 -18.73
N PHE A 158 6.89 8.73 -19.81
CA PHE A 158 7.74 9.92 -19.83
C PHE A 158 7.27 10.98 -18.82
N GLY A 159 5.96 11.22 -18.76
CA GLY A 159 5.38 12.13 -17.79
C GLY A 159 5.68 11.74 -16.35
N SER A 160 5.59 10.45 -16.03
CA SER A 160 5.88 9.97 -14.68
C SER A 160 7.33 10.14 -14.28
N ILE A 161 8.27 9.94 -15.21
CA ILE A 161 9.70 10.18 -14.97
C ILE A 161 9.93 11.66 -14.66
N GLY A 162 9.45 12.57 -15.51
CA GLY A 162 9.62 14.02 -15.29
C GLY A 162 8.97 14.49 -13.98
N SER A 163 7.71 14.10 -13.76
CA SER A 163 6.94 14.44 -12.56
C SER A 163 7.59 13.89 -11.29
N GLY A 164 8.03 12.64 -11.31
CA GLY A 164 8.70 12.01 -10.16
C GLY A 164 10.04 12.67 -9.82
N ILE A 165 10.85 13.02 -10.83
CA ILE A 165 12.13 13.69 -10.59
C ILE A 165 11.88 15.07 -9.99
N GLY A 166 10.94 15.83 -10.55
CA GLY A 166 10.56 17.15 -10.04
C GLY A 166 10.00 17.12 -8.61
N ALA A 167 9.11 16.17 -8.29
CA ALA A 167 8.51 16.08 -6.97
C ALA A 167 9.52 15.67 -5.87
N VAL A 168 10.33 14.64 -6.12
CA VAL A 168 11.31 14.16 -5.13
C VAL A 168 12.44 15.17 -4.92
N THR A 169 12.89 15.84 -5.99
CA THR A 169 13.90 16.91 -5.87
C THR A 169 13.38 18.06 -5.01
N ALA A 170 12.15 18.52 -5.26
CA ALA A 170 11.52 19.59 -4.48
C ALA A 170 11.41 19.25 -2.98
N ILE A 171 10.86 18.08 -2.66
CA ILE A 171 10.68 17.65 -1.26
C ILE A 171 12.04 17.40 -0.58
N GLY A 172 12.99 16.79 -1.30
CA GLY A 172 14.33 16.48 -0.82
C GLY A 172 15.14 17.73 -0.45
N VAL A 173 15.06 18.78 -1.28
CA VAL A 173 15.77 20.06 -1.04
C VAL A 173 15.31 20.70 0.27
N ILE A 174 13.99 20.77 0.50
CA ILE A 174 13.43 21.37 1.72
C ILE A 174 13.86 20.58 2.95
N GLY A 175 13.85 19.24 2.86
CA GLY A 175 14.29 18.39 3.96
C GLY A 175 15.77 18.52 4.32
N LYS A 176 16.62 18.95 3.37
CA LYS A 176 18.05 19.21 3.60
C LYS A 176 18.31 20.63 4.14
N LEU A 177 17.57 21.63 3.65
CA LEU A 177 17.79 23.03 4.02
C LEU A 177 17.10 23.44 5.33
N PHE A 178 15.94 22.87 5.66
CA PHE A 178 15.12 23.31 6.78
C PHE A 178 14.93 22.21 7.83
N THR A 179 15.19 22.58 9.07
CA THR A 179 15.04 21.74 10.28
C THR A 179 14.06 22.35 11.28
N ARG A 180 14.17 23.65 11.58
CA ARG A 180 13.32 24.37 12.56
C ARG A 180 12.02 24.85 11.93
N ARG A 181 12.05 25.38 10.70
CA ARG A 181 10.86 25.87 9.96
C ARG A 181 10.44 24.94 8.82
N ARG A 182 10.65 23.64 9.01
CA ARG A 182 10.52 22.64 7.94
C ARG A 182 9.09 22.50 7.45
N GLY A 183 8.12 22.51 8.35
CA GLY A 183 6.69 22.43 8.05
C GLY A 183 6.20 23.65 7.30
N LEU A 184 6.59 24.86 7.71
CA LEU A 184 6.29 26.09 6.97
C LEU A 184 6.88 26.07 5.54
N ALA A 185 8.15 25.70 5.40
CA ALA A 185 8.81 25.62 4.10
C ALA A 185 8.17 24.54 3.20
N MET A 186 7.84 23.38 3.76
CA MET A 186 7.14 22.31 3.04
C MET A 186 5.73 22.74 2.63
N GLY A 187 5.00 23.43 3.50
CA GLY A 187 3.68 23.97 3.24
C GLY A 187 3.69 24.91 2.02
N ILE A 188 4.59 25.90 2.01
CA ILE A 188 4.73 26.87 0.91
C ILE A 188 5.09 26.16 -0.40
N ALA A 189 5.99 25.18 -0.39
CA ALA A 189 6.33 24.45 -1.61
C ALA A 189 5.17 23.62 -2.13
N VAL A 190 4.49 22.86 -1.26
CA VAL A 190 3.39 21.96 -1.63
C VAL A 190 2.13 22.72 -2.06
N MET A 191 1.93 23.97 -1.62
CA MET A 191 0.90 24.88 -2.15
C MET A 191 0.96 24.99 -3.68
N GLY A 192 2.15 24.86 -4.27
CA GLY A 192 2.34 24.82 -5.73
C GLY A 192 1.47 23.76 -6.41
N THR A 193 1.27 22.60 -5.79
CA THR A 193 0.43 21.54 -6.39
C THR A 193 -1.06 21.90 -6.40
N SER A 194 -1.53 22.80 -5.51
CA SER A 194 -2.91 23.35 -5.58
C SER A 194 -3.00 24.39 -6.69
N LEU A 195 -2.00 25.27 -6.79
CA LEU A 195 -1.95 26.30 -7.83
C LEU A 195 -1.96 25.68 -9.23
N GLY A 196 -1.15 24.64 -9.46
CA GLY A 196 -1.20 23.89 -10.72
C GLY A 196 -2.56 23.27 -11.00
N GLY A 197 -3.22 22.71 -9.98
CA GLY A 197 -4.57 22.17 -10.08
C GLY A 197 -5.66 23.20 -10.43
N ILE A 198 -5.39 24.50 -10.28
CA ILE A 198 -6.28 25.59 -10.72
C ILE A 198 -5.86 26.10 -12.10
N ILE A 199 -4.55 26.33 -12.30
CA ILE A 199 -4.00 26.91 -13.53
C ILE A 199 -4.28 26.01 -14.74
N TYR A 200 -3.98 24.71 -14.67
CA TYR A 200 -4.08 23.83 -15.83
C TYR A 200 -5.52 23.60 -16.30
N PRO A 201 -6.51 23.27 -15.44
CA PRO A 201 -7.87 23.07 -15.92
C PRO A 201 -8.49 24.34 -16.51
N MET A 202 -8.22 25.51 -15.91
CA MET A 202 -8.70 26.79 -16.44
C MET A 202 -8.07 27.12 -17.80
N MET A 203 -6.77 26.92 -17.93
CA MET A 203 -6.05 27.11 -19.18
C MET A 203 -6.57 26.16 -20.27
N LEU A 204 -6.68 24.87 -19.96
CA LEU A 204 -7.16 23.84 -20.88
C LEU A 204 -8.61 24.10 -21.32
N ARG A 205 -9.50 24.52 -20.41
CA ARG A 205 -10.88 24.89 -20.76
C ARG A 205 -10.92 26.01 -21.81
N ALA A 206 -10.08 27.03 -21.64
CA ALA A 206 -10.02 28.17 -22.57
C ALA A 206 -9.36 27.80 -23.90
N THR A 207 -8.34 26.95 -23.90
CA THR A 207 -7.59 26.60 -25.12
C THR A 207 -8.24 25.49 -25.92
N PHE A 208 -8.89 24.51 -25.28
CA PHE A 208 -9.55 23.42 -26.01
C PHE A 208 -10.64 23.91 -26.95
N SER A 209 -11.42 24.91 -26.53
CA SER A 209 -12.49 25.48 -27.37
C SER A 209 -11.98 26.32 -28.55
N LYS A 210 -10.82 26.98 -28.41
CA LYS A 210 -10.30 27.94 -29.41
C LYS A 210 -9.21 27.36 -30.32
N LEU A 211 -8.35 26.51 -29.79
CA LEU A 211 -7.11 26.07 -30.43
C LEU A 211 -7.03 24.55 -30.67
N GLY A 212 -7.97 23.79 -30.10
CA GLY A 212 -7.97 22.32 -30.18
C GLY A 212 -6.89 21.65 -29.31
N TRP A 213 -6.78 20.33 -29.41
CA TRP A 213 -5.92 19.49 -28.56
C TRP A 213 -4.43 19.82 -28.68
N ALA A 214 -3.86 19.71 -29.89
CA ALA A 214 -2.42 19.80 -30.11
C ALA A 214 -1.83 21.14 -29.64
N TRP A 215 -2.46 22.26 -30.01
CA TRP A 215 -2.03 23.59 -29.58
C TRP A 215 -2.24 23.83 -28.09
N SER A 216 -3.29 23.26 -27.48
CA SER A 216 -3.47 23.32 -26.03
C SER A 216 -2.32 22.64 -25.29
N MET A 217 -1.93 21.43 -25.72
CA MET A 217 -0.81 20.71 -25.10
C MET A 217 0.54 21.41 -25.33
N ARG A 218 0.78 22.01 -26.50
CA ARG A 218 1.97 22.84 -26.75
C ARG A 218 2.03 24.07 -25.84
N LEU A 219 0.89 24.71 -25.56
CA LEU A 219 0.82 25.83 -24.62
C LEU A 219 1.13 25.37 -23.19
N VAL A 220 0.57 24.22 -22.75
CA VAL A 220 0.93 23.59 -21.47
C VAL A 220 2.43 23.34 -21.39
N ALA A 221 3.02 22.78 -22.44
CA ALA A 221 4.45 22.51 -22.50
C ALA A 221 5.28 23.79 -22.35
N LEU A 222 4.89 24.88 -23.02
CA LEU A 222 5.57 26.18 -22.93
C LEU A 222 5.47 26.76 -21.51
N VAL A 223 4.30 26.70 -20.87
CA VAL A 223 4.12 27.16 -19.49
C VAL A 223 4.98 26.34 -18.53
N ILE A 224 5.02 25.02 -18.69
CA ILE A 224 5.87 24.13 -17.87
C ILE A 224 7.35 24.41 -18.11
N ALA A 225 7.77 24.65 -19.36
CA ALA A 225 9.15 25.00 -19.68
C ALA A 225 9.56 26.31 -18.99
N CYS A 226 8.71 27.35 -19.02
CA CYS A 226 8.98 28.62 -18.34
C CYS A 226 9.06 28.45 -16.81
N ILE A 227 8.09 27.75 -16.21
CA ILE A 227 8.04 27.54 -14.75
C ILE A 227 9.25 26.71 -14.27
N THR A 228 9.56 25.61 -14.96
CA THR A 228 10.64 24.71 -14.55
C THR A 228 12.02 25.29 -14.83
N SER A 229 12.22 26.03 -15.93
CA SER A 229 13.48 26.74 -16.19
C SER A 229 13.75 27.83 -15.14
N LEU A 230 12.73 28.58 -14.75
CA LEU A 230 12.82 29.51 -13.62
C LEU A 230 13.14 28.77 -12.31
N GLY A 231 12.52 27.62 -12.07
CA GLY A 231 12.83 26.75 -10.93
C GLY A 231 14.29 26.31 -10.89
N VAL A 232 14.87 25.89 -12.02
CA VAL A 232 16.29 25.53 -12.12
C VAL A 232 17.19 26.72 -11.78
N LEU A 233 16.86 27.91 -12.26
CA LEU A 233 17.62 29.13 -11.96
C LEU A 233 17.56 29.47 -10.47
N CYS A 234 16.38 29.36 -9.86
CA CYS A 234 16.17 29.59 -8.43
C CYS A 234 16.83 28.53 -7.52
N TYR A 235 17.23 27.37 -8.06
CA TYR A 235 18.02 26.35 -7.36
C TYR A 235 19.54 26.58 -7.37
N LEU A 236 20.06 27.55 -8.13
CA LEU A 236 21.50 27.84 -8.16
C LEU A 236 22.15 28.06 -6.78
N PRO A 237 21.51 28.73 -5.79
CA PRO A 237 22.08 28.91 -4.46
C PRO A 237 22.26 27.60 -3.68
N PHE A 238 21.51 26.54 -4.01
CA PHE A 238 21.48 25.28 -3.26
C PHE A 238 22.88 24.68 -3.03
N ARG A 239 23.73 24.74 -4.06
CA ARG A 239 25.09 24.20 -3.98
C ARG A 239 25.91 24.94 -2.91
N ARG A 240 25.90 26.27 -2.93
CA ARG A 240 26.62 27.10 -1.94
C ARG A 240 26.12 26.85 -0.52
N LEU A 241 24.82 26.61 -0.35
CA LEU A 241 24.20 26.34 0.95
C LEU A 241 24.55 24.96 1.51
N THR A 242 24.88 23.99 0.65
CA THR A 242 25.11 22.58 1.04
C THR A 242 26.60 22.21 1.03
N GLU A 243 27.48 23.03 0.46
CA GLU A 243 28.92 22.79 0.31
C GLU A 243 29.64 22.47 1.64
N GLY A 244 29.14 22.94 2.79
CA GLY A 244 29.69 22.63 4.13
C GLY A 244 29.11 21.40 4.82
N GLN A 245 28.03 20.79 4.30
CA GLN A 245 27.35 19.64 4.90
C GLN A 245 27.73 18.30 4.24
N SER A 246 28.49 18.32 3.15
CA SER A 246 28.99 17.14 2.46
C SER A 246 30.17 16.50 3.20
N THR A 247 29.91 15.87 4.35
CA THR A 247 30.82 14.83 4.85
C THR A 247 30.75 13.63 3.90
N ALA A 248 31.78 13.49 3.04
CA ALA A 248 32.19 12.30 2.29
C ALA A 248 31.16 11.15 2.24
N GLN A 249 30.12 11.27 1.40
CA GLN A 249 29.25 10.15 1.10
C GLN A 249 29.99 9.17 0.19
N LYS A 250 30.33 7.98 0.71
CA LYS A 250 30.84 6.88 -0.12
C LYS A 250 29.81 6.56 -1.21
N PRO A 251 30.23 6.33 -2.47
CA PRO A 251 29.33 5.89 -3.53
C PRO A 251 28.77 4.53 -3.14
N GLN A 252 27.55 4.50 -2.60
CA GLN A 252 26.85 3.25 -2.38
C GLN A 252 26.31 2.76 -3.72
N SER A 253 26.40 1.43 -3.93
CA SER A 253 25.96 0.79 -5.17
C SER A 253 24.47 1.03 -5.42
N PHE A 254 24.06 0.97 -6.70
CA PHE A 254 22.65 0.94 -7.13
C PHE A 254 22.00 -0.38 -6.67
N SER A 255 21.89 -0.53 -5.36
CA SER A 255 21.25 -1.66 -4.71
C SER A 255 19.97 -1.13 -4.08
N LEU A 256 18.88 -1.84 -4.32
CA LEU A 256 17.61 -1.67 -3.63
C LEU A 256 17.81 -1.94 -2.14
N ASP A 257 18.35 -0.97 -1.42
CA ASP A 257 18.59 -1.13 0.00
C ASP A 257 17.29 -0.86 0.75
N LEU A 258 16.56 -1.95 0.94
CA LEU A 258 15.31 -2.08 1.70
C LEU A 258 15.54 -1.96 3.22
N SER A 259 16.68 -1.41 3.66
CA SER A 259 17.01 -1.17 5.07
C SER A 259 15.95 -0.37 5.81
N ALA A 260 15.34 0.63 5.16
CA ALA A 260 14.28 1.46 5.75
C ALA A 260 13.07 0.63 6.21
N PHE A 261 12.68 -0.40 5.44
CA PHE A 261 11.58 -1.32 5.77
C PHE A 261 11.89 -2.25 6.97
N LYS A 262 13.13 -2.23 7.48
CA LYS A 262 13.47 -2.94 8.72
C LYS A 262 12.93 -2.22 9.96
N SER A 263 12.72 -0.90 9.88
CA SER A 263 12.17 -0.11 10.98
C SER A 263 10.65 -0.23 11.02
N LEU A 264 10.12 -0.75 12.15
CA LEU A 264 8.68 -0.87 12.34
C LEU A 264 7.98 0.50 12.27
N SER A 265 8.59 1.54 12.85
CA SER A 265 8.04 2.90 12.84
C SER A 265 7.88 3.45 11.42
N PHE A 266 8.85 3.18 10.55
CA PHE A 266 8.77 3.58 9.13
C PHE A 266 7.65 2.83 8.40
N VAL A 267 7.55 1.51 8.58
CA VAL A 267 6.52 0.69 7.92
C VAL A 267 5.11 1.10 8.37
N VAL A 268 4.90 1.33 9.66
CA VAL A 268 3.59 1.76 10.19
C VAL A 268 3.24 3.16 9.67
N THR A 269 4.21 4.08 9.64
CA THR A 269 4.01 5.43 9.10
C THR A 269 3.68 5.40 7.62
N ALA A 270 4.42 4.61 6.84
CA ALA A 270 4.17 4.41 5.41
C ALA A 270 2.77 3.84 5.16
N LEU A 271 2.35 2.82 5.93
CA LEU A 271 1.03 2.22 5.79
C LEU A 271 -0.09 3.22 6.08
N GLY A 272 0.08 4.04 7.12
CA GLY A 272 -0.84 5.14 7.43
C GLY A 272 -0.94 6.14 6.28
N ILE A 273 0.20 6.57 5.72
CA ILE A 273 0.23 7.48 4.56
C ILE A 273 -0.49 6.86 3.35
N CYS A 274 -0.25 5.60 3.03
CA CYS A 274 -0.94 4.91 1.93
C CYS A 274 -2.46 4.90 2.10
N MET A 275 -2.95 4.65 3.32
CA MET A 275 -4.39 4.65 3.61
C MET A 275 -4.99 6.05 3.48
N VAL A 276 -4.30 7.08 3.97
CA VAL A 276 -4.75 8.48 3.86
C VAL A 276 -4.79 8.92 2.39
N GLU A 277 -3.76 8.61 1.61
CA GLU A 277 -3.72 8.91 0.17
C GLU A 277 -4.84 8.19 -0.59
N PHE A 278 -5.12 6.92 -0.27
CA PHE A 278 -6.22 6.17 -0.88
C PHE A 278 -7.58 6.86 -0.67
N VAL A 279 -7.88 7.24 0.58
CA VAL A 279 -9.11 7.98 0.90
C VAL A 279 -9.12 9.33 0.19
N ASN A 280 -7.95 9.99 0.11
CA ASN A 280 -7.83 11.30 -0.50
C ASN A 280 -8.15 11.31 -2.01
N TYR A 281 -7.56 10.39 -2.78
CA TYR A 281 -7.85 10.25 -4.20
C TYR A 281 -9.27 9.72 -4.44
N GLY A 282 -9.76 8.81 -3.59
CA GLY A 282 -11.10 8.26 -3.68
C GLY A 282 -12.18 9.34 -3.55
N ILE A 283 -12.15 10.12 -2.46
CA ILE A 283 -13.16 11.17 -2.23
C ILE A 283 -13.03 12.28 -3.28
N SER A 284 -11.81 12.76 -3.56
CA SER A 284 -11.62 13.87 -4.53
C SER A 284 -12.04 13.48 -5.95
N GLY A 285 -11.86 12.21 -6.34
CA GLY A 285 -12.28 11.70 -7.65
C GLY A 285 -13.77 11.41 -7.75
N LEU A 286 -14.41 10.94 -6.67
CA LEU A 286 -15.84 10.59 -6.66
C LEU A 286 -16.76 11.77 -6.34
N LEU A 287 -16.25 12.85 -5.77
CA LEU A 287 -17.05 14.01 -5.32
C LEU A 287 -18.00 14.56 -6.42
N PRO A 288 -17.57 14.76 -7.68
CA PRO A 288 -18.49 15.21 -8.74
C PRO A 288 -19.58 14.19 -9.07
N THR A 289 -19.24 12.90 -9.03
CA THR A 289 -20.17 11.81 -9.30
C THR A 289 -21.23 11.71 -8.20
N ILE A 290 -20.82 11.85 -6.94
CA ILE A 290 -21.73 11.90 -5.79
C ILE A 290 -22.66 13.11 -5.91
N ALA A 291 -22.13 14.28 -6.27
CA ALA A 291 -22.93 15.48 -6.47
C ALA A 291 -23.98 15.28 -7.59
N ARG A 292 -23.60 14.71 -8.73
CA ARG A 292 -24.56 14.40 -9.80
C ARG A 292 -25.59 13.35 -9.38
N GLY A 293 -25.18 12.31 -8.65
CA GLY A 293 -26.08 11.29 -8.12
C GLY A 293 -27.12 11.86 -7.14
N ALA A 294 -26.77 12.93 -6.42
CA ALA A 294 -27.67 13.67 -5.54
C ALA A 294 -28.58 14.69 -6.27
N GLY A 295 -28.47 14.80 -7.60
CA GLY A 295 -29.31 15.71 -8.41
C GLY A 295 -28.74 17.12 -8.62
N PHE A 296 -27.48 17.39 -8.23
CA PHE A 296 -26.84 18.68 -8.49
C PHE A 296 -26.42 18.83 -9.96
N SER A 297 -26.31 20.08 -10.43
CA SER A 297 -25.97 20.39 -11.82
C SER A 297 -24.49 20.05 -12.12
N THR A 298 -24.16 19.94 -13.41
CA THR A 298 -22.76 19.77 -13.85
C THR A 298 -21.89 20.98 -13.50
N GLU A 299 -22.45 22.19 -13.52
CA GLU A 299 -21.74 23.42 -13.13
C GLU A 299 -21.42 23.45 -11.62
N ASP A 300 -22.30 22.89 -10.78
CA ASP A 300 -22.03 22.72 -9.35
C ASP A 300 -20.85 21.78 -9.10
N GLY A 301 -20.72 20.71 -9.90
CA GLY A 301 -19.58 19.79 -9.87
C GLY A 301 -18.23 20.49 -10.08
N TYR A 302 -18.16 21.41 -11.04
CA TYR A 302 -16.93 22.20 -11.28
C TYR A 302 -16.65 23.21 -10.16
N THR A 303 -17.71 23.80 -9.62
CA THR A 303 -17.61 24.74 -8.49
C THR A 303 -17.08 24.03 -7.25
N LEU A 304 -17.54 22.81 -6.98
CA LEU A 304 -17.04 21.94 -5.89
C LEU A 304 -15.53 21.69 -6.02
N LEU A 305 -15.04 21.33 -7.20
CA LEU A 305 -13.60 21.14 -7.44
C LEU A 305 -12.79 22.41 -7.20
N SER A 306 -13.32 23.56 -7.63
CA SER A 306 -12.67 24.86 -7.46
C SER A 306 -12.56 25.25 -5.99
N ILE A 307 -13.63 25.06 -5.21
CA ILE A 307 -13.65 25.28 -3.76
C ILE A 307 -12.66 24.34 -3.07
N LEU A 308 -12.66 23.05 -3.43
CA LEU A 308 -11.75 22.05 -2.89
C LEU A 308 -10.28 22.47 -3.10
N GLY A 309 -9.93 22.88 -4.31
CA GLY A 309 -8.57 23.35 -4.65
C GLY A 309 -8.16 24.61 -3.89
N ALA A 310 -9.05 25.60 -3.80
CA ALA A 310 -8.80 26.84 -3.08
C ALA A 310 -8.57 26.61 -1.58
N CYS A 311 -9.47 25.89 -0.91
CA CYS A 311 -9.34 25.57 0.52
C CYS A 311 -8.14 24.67 0.80
N SER A 312 -7.78 23.76 -0.12
CA SER A 312 -6.58 22.95 -0.03
C SER A 312 -5.29 23.78 -0.02
N CYS A 313 -5.25 24.86 -0.79
CA CYS A 313 -4.11 25.80 -0.77
C CYS A 313 -3.92 26.41 0.63
N PHE A 314 -5.01 26.88 1.25
CA PHE A 314 -4.97 27.43 2.62
C PHE A 314 -4.58 26.38 3.67
N GLY A 315 -5.13 25.17 3.56
CA GLY A 315 -4.81 24.07 4.49
C GLY A 315 -3.33 23.68 4.48
N ARG A 316 -2.71 23.70 3.30
CA ARG A 316 -1.27 23.40 3.14
C ARG A 316 -0.37 24.41 3.83
N PHE A 317 -0.71 25.69 3.72
CA PHE A 317 0.01 26.76 4.40
C PHE A 317 -0.13 26.68 5.92
N SER A 318 -1.38 26.64 6.39
CA SER A 318 -1.68 26.73 7.82
C SER A 318 -1.16 25.52 8.60
N ILE A 319 -1.36 24.30 8.08
CA ILE A 319 -0.95 23.10 8.80
C ILE A 319 0.57 22.95 8.84
N GLY A 320 1.29 23.44 7.83
CA GLY A 320 2.74 23.42 7.82
C GLY A 320 3.30 24.17 9.03
N PHE A 321 2.75 25.36 9.29
CA PHE A 321 3.10 26.17 10.45
C PHE A 321 2.67 25.54 11.79
N VAL A 322 1.47 24.97 11.86
CA VAL A 322 0.98 24.29 13.07
C VAL A 322 1.78 23.02 13.37
N GLY A 323 2.15 22.26 12.33
CA GLY A 323 2.94 21.04 12.43
C GLY A 323 4.35 21.27 12.99
N ASP A 324 4.93 22.44 12.73
CA ASP A 324 6.21 22.83 13.33
C ASP A 324 6.11 23.06 14.85
N LYS A 325 4.94 23.50 15.36
CA LYS A 325 4.72 23.77 16.79
C LYS A 325 4.23 22.55 17.58
N VAL A 326 3.24 21.84 17.03
CA VAL A 326 2.53 20.75 17.74
C VAL A 326 3.14 19.38 17.42
N GLY A 327 3.97 19.30 16.38
CA GLY A 327 4.55 18.07 15.85
C GLY A 327 3.72 17.47 14.72
N PRO A 328 4.36 16.87 13.69
CA PRO A 328 3.68 16.45 12.46
C PRO A 328 2.69 15.30 12.67
N PHE A 329 3.02 14.31 13.52
CA PHE A 329 2.11 13.22 13.83
C PHE A 329 0.86 13.69 14.60
N ASN A 330 1.04 14.58 15.58
CA ASN A 330 -0.06 15.14 16.37
C ASN A 330 -0.99 15.99 15.49
N ALA A 331 -0.41 16.80 14.60
CA ALA A 331 -1.16 17.57 13.61
C ALA A 331 -1.95 16.64 12.68
N MET A 332 -1.33 15.55 12.19
CA MET A 332 -1.99 14.58 11.31
C MET A 332 -3.17 13.89 11.98
N ILE A 333 -2.99 13.39 13.21
CA ILE A 333 -4.07 12.76 13.99
C ILE A 333 -5.19 13.77 14.25
N THR A 334 -4.86 15.01 14.61
CA THR A 334 -5.87 16.06 14.86
C THR A 334 -6.69 16.34 13.60
N THR A 335 -6.04 16.53 12.44
CA THR A 335 -6.75 16.75 11.17
C THR A 335 -7.61 15.55 10.76
N MET A 336 -7.16 14.32 11.05
CA MET A 336 -7.91 13.08 10.82
C MET A 336 -9.15 12.97 11.72
N LEU A 337 -9.04 13.33 13.00
CA LEU A 337 -10.21 13.33 13.90
C LEU A 337 -11.23 14.39 13.49
N VAL A 338 -10.75 15.58 13.12
CA VAL A 338 -11.61 16.67 12.65
C VAL A 338 -12.37 16.27 11.37
N ILE A 339 -11.69 15.69 10.37
CA ILE A 339 -12.37 15.25 9.15
C ILE A 339 -13.37 14.13 9.42
N LEU A 340 -13.07 13.19 10.32
CA LEU A 340 -13.98 12.11 10.68
C LEU A 340 -15.29 12.65 11.27
N VAL A 341 -15.19 13.60 12.21
CA VAL A 341 -16.36 14.25 12.81
C VAL A 341 -17.19 14.96 11.72
N PHE A 342 -16.55 15.67 10.79
CA PHE A 342 -17.27 16.37 9.72
C PHE A 342 -17.93 15.42 8.71
N ILE A 343 -17.30 14.29 8.37
CA ILE A 343 -17.91 13.28 7.51
C ILE A 343 -19.16 12.71 8.19
N SER A 344 -19.07 12.35 9.47
CA SER A 344 -20.20 11.79 10.22
C SER A 344 -21.33 12.79 10.48
N SER A 345 -21.01 14.05 10.75
CA SER A 345 -22.00 15.07 11.15
C SER A 345 -22.59 15.87 9.99
N VAL A 346 -21.85 16.05 8.89
CA VAL A 346 -22.26 16.90 7.76
C VAL A 346 -22.49 16.08 6.50
N PHE A 347 -21.51 15.26 6.10
CA PHE A 347 -21.56 14.59 4.80
C PHE A 347 -22.59 13.48 4.73
N ILE A 348 -22.56 12.53 5.67
CA ILE A 348 -23.50 11.40 5.68
C ILE A 348 -24.97 11.87 5.80
N PRO A 349 -25.34 12.74 6.76
CA PRO A 349 -26.74 13.11 6.94
C PRO A 349 -27.30 14.12 5.92
N PHE A 350 -26.47 14.99 5.33
CA PHE A 350 -26.98 16.14 4.57
C PHE A 350 -26.44 16.26 3.13
N SER A 351 -25.65 15.29 2.66
CA SER A 351 -25.05 15.35 1.31
C SER A 351 -26.10 15.46 0.19
N THR A 352 -27.30 14.92 0.36
CA THR A 352 -28.34 14.92 -0.68
C THR A 352 -29.39 16.01 -0.52
N THR A 353 -29.41 16.73 0.61
CA THR A 353 -30.55 17.57 0.99
C THR A 353 -30.31 19.06 0.76
N SER A 354 -29.04 19.51 0.73
CA SER A 354 -28.72 20.95 0.72
C SER A 354 -27.42 21.28 0.00
N THR A 355 -27.51 22.08 -1.08
CA THR A 355 -26.37 22.62 -1.83
C THR A 355 -25.34 23.36 -0.96
N PRO A 356 -25.72 24.31 -0.07
CA PRO A 356 -24.74 25.03 0.74
C PRO A 356 -24.01 24.14 1.74
N LEU A 357 -24.65 23.07 2.26
CA LEU A 357 -23.98 22.10 3.13
C LEU A 357 -22.95 21.26 2.36
N MET A 358 -23.24 20.90 1.11
CA MET A 358 -22.29 20.23 0.22
C MET A 358 -21.06 21.13 -0.09
N TYR A 359 -21.27 22.42 -0.37
CA TYR A 359 -20.16 23.36 -0.56
C TYR A 359 -19.33 23.53 0.72
N THR A 360 -19.99 23.62 1.88
CA THR A 360 -19.30 23.74 3.18
C THR A 360 -18.45 22.51 3.49
N PHE A 361 -19.00 21.31 3.27
CA PHE A 361 -18.25 20.06 3.39
C PHE A 361 -17.03 20.06 2.47
N THR A 362 -17.21 20.48 1.22
CA THR A 362 -16.15 20.49 0.22
C THR A 362 -15.01 21.45 0.56
N ALA A 363 -15.34 22.62 1.14
CA ALA A 363 -14.35 23.55 1.66
C ALA A 363 -13.54 22.94 2.82
N LEU A 364 -14.21 22.29 3.76
CA LEU A 364 -13.57 21.63 4.91
C LEU A 364 -12.71 20.44 4.47
N TRP A 365 -13.23 19.61 3.57
CA TRP A 365 -12.50 18.52 2.96
C TRP A 365 -11.28 19.03 2.19
N GLY A 366 -11.42 20.10 1.41
CA GLY A 366 -10.30 20.76 0.74
C GLY A 366 -9.21 21.18 1.72
N TYR A 367 -9.56 21.86 2.80
CA TYR A 367 -8.61 22.30 3.83
C TYR A 367 -7.87 21.11 4.49
N CYS A 368 -8.60 20.08 4.90
CA CYS A 368 -8.01 18.90 5.55
C CYS A 368 -7.20 18.02 4.58
N SER A 369 -7.70 17.78 3.36
CA SER A 369 -6.97 17.03 2.31
C SER A 369 -5.65 17.69 1.96
N GLY A 370 -5.62 19.02 1.83
CA GLY A 370 -4.40 19.78 1.62
C GLY A 370 -3.36 19.52 2.70
N SER A 371 -3.81 19.35 3.95
CA SER A 371 -2.94 19.12 5.08
C SER A 371 -2.16 17.81 4.99
N PHE A 372 -2.76 16.75 4.44
CA PHE A 372 -2.13 15.44 4.33
C PHE A 372 -0.89 15.46 3.43
N TYR A 373 -0.94 16.21 2.33
CA TYR A 373 0.20 16.33 1.41
C TYR A 373 1.43 17.00 2.05
N VAL A 374 1.23 17.87 3.04
CA VAL A 374 2.33 18.52 3.79
C VAL A 374 2.80 17.64 4.93
N LEU A 375 1.87 17.00 5.64
CA LEU A 375 2.18 16.19 6.82
C LEU A 375 2.80 14.83 6.46
N SER A 376 2.42 14.19 5.35
CA SER A 376 3.01 12.93 4.87
C SER A 376 4.54 12.99 4.79
N PRO A 377 5.15 13.94 4.03
CA PRO A 377 6.60 14.06 3.98
C PRO A 377 7.18 14.43 5.36
N LEU A 378 6.52 15.25 6.19
CA LEU A 378 7.05 15.63 7.50
C LEU A 378 7.08 14.46 8.49
N CYS A 379 6.04 13.61 8.51
CA CYS A 379 5.96 12.39 9.30
C CYS A 379 7.05 11.40 8.90
N THR A 380 7.25 11.18 7.59
CA THR A 380 8.37 10.36 7.10
C THR A 380 9.72 10.94 7.55
N GLY A 381 9.86 12.26 7.54
CA GLY A 381 11.09 12.96 7.94
C GLY A 381 11.46 12.83 9.41
N LYS A 382 10.52 12.42 10.28
CA LYS A 382 10.80 12.09 11.68
C LYS A 382 11.29 10.66 11.87
N THR A 383 11.16 9.81 10.85
CA THR A 383 11.60 8.40 10.89
C THR A 383 13.00 8.19 10.32
N CYS A 384 13.62 9.24 9.75
CA CYS A 384 14.92 9.20 9.10
C CYS A 384 15.78 10.41 9.42
N GLU A 385 17.09 10.31 9.16
CA GLU A 385 18.00 11.44 9.21
C GLU A 385 17.75 12.38 8.01
N PRO A 386 17.99 13.70 8.14
CA PRO A 386 17.74 14.68 7.07
C PRO A 386 18.45 14.36 5.75
N GLN A 387 19.61 13.72 5.83
CA GLN A 387 20.43 13.36 4.66
C GLN A 387 19.77 12.25 3.81
N ASP A 388 19.06 11.33 4.45
CA ASP A 388 18.36 10.20 3.81
C ASP A 388 16.89 10.53 3.49
N TYR A 389 16.49 11.79 3.64
CA TYR A 389 15.08 12.17 3.62
C TYR A 389 14.38 11.86 2.30
N ALA A 390 14.97 12.28 1.17
CA ALA A 390 14.40 12.03 -0.15
C ALA A 390 14.26 10.53 -0.43
N ARG A 391 15.23 9.74 0.05
CA ARG A 391 15.25 8.29 -0.07
C ARG A 391 14.18 7.61 0.77
N TYR A 392 13.95 8.05 2.01
CA TYR A 392 12.89 7.49 2.86
C TYR A 392 11.50 7.93 2.40
N PHE A 393 11.35 9.17 1.92
CA PHE A 393 10.10 9.65 1.33
C PHE A 393 9.71 8.82 0.10
N GLY A 394 10.63 8.63 -0.84
CA GLY A 394 10.40 7.75 -2.00
C GLY A 394 10.06 6.31 -1.60
N LYS A 395 10.65 5.81 -0.50
CA LYS A 395 10.35 4.47 0.05
C LYS A 395 8.98 4.36 0.72
N ALA A 396 8.51 5.42 1.38
CA ALA A 396 7.26 5.37 2.12
C ALA A 396 6.05 5.14 1.20
N GLN A 397 6.18 5.48 -0.09
CA GLN A 397 5.12 5.28 -1.08
C GLN A 397 5.01 3.86 -1.64
N GLN A 398 5.89 2.93 -1.23
CA GLN A 398 5.83 1.53 -1.65
C GLN A 398 5.85 0.59 -0.43
N ILE A 399 4.88 -0.32 -0.29
CA ILE A 399 4.87 -1.32 0.79
C ILE A 399 4.66 -2.71 0.20
N TYR A 400 5.72 -3.55 0.16
CA TYR A 400 5.61 -4.99 0.38
C TYR A 400 6.95 -5.70 0.66
N GLN A 401 6.85 -6.83 1.39
CA GLN A 401 7.79 -7.92 1.74
C GLN A 401 8.70 -7.80 2.99
N ARG A 402 8.39 -8.66 3.97
CA ARG A 402 9.22 -9.03 5.14
C ARG A 402 10.18 -10.18 4.79
N LYS A 403 11.42 -10.14 5.28
CA LYS A 403 12.27 -11.34 5.44
C LYS A 403 12.97 -11.32 6.82
N LYS A 404 12.59 -12.22 7.73
CA LYS A 404 13.28 -12.41 9.03
C LYS A 404 14.62 -13.13 8.81
N ARG A 405 15.72 -12.63 9.41
CA ARG A 405 17.00 -13.36 9.48
C ARG A 405 17.08 -14.16 10.79
N THR A 406 17.40 -15.44 10.72
CA THR A 406 17.61 -16.35 11.87
C THR A 406 19.10 -16.67 12.08
N ARG A 407 19.48 -17.09 13.30
CA ARG A 407 20.86 -17.50 13.66
C ARG A 407 21.20 -18.87 13.05
N CYS A 408 22.49 -19.15 12.84
CA CYS A 408 22.96 -20.52 12.56
C CYS A 408 23.14 -21.33 13.86
N GLN A 409 23.08 -22.66 13.76
CA GLN A 409 23.04 -23.57 14.92
C GLN A 409 24.30 -23.47 15.79
N SER A 410 25.47 -23.25 15.16
CA SER A 410 26.75 -23.10 15.86
C SER A 410 26.84 -21.80 16.68
N CYS A 411 26.29 -20.69 16.16
CA CYS A 411 26.21 -19.42 16.89
C CYS A 411 25.13 -19.42 17.98
N ALA A 412 24.04 -20.17 17.78
CA ALA A 412 22.98 -20.33 18.77
C ALA A 412 23.43 -21.14 20.00
N ARG A 413 24.13 -22.28 19.81
CA ARG A 413 24.67 -23.11 20.92
C ARG A 413 25.61 -22.32 21.85
N ARG A 414 26.35 -21.36 21.31
CA ARG A 414 27.32 -20.54 22.06
C ARG A 414 26.74 -19.23 22.60
N ARG A 415 25.41 -19.05 22.54
CA ARG A 415 24.69 -17.81 22.93
C ARG A 415 25.31 -16.53 22.35
N ILE A 416 25.85 -16.61 21.13
CA ILE A 416 26.39 -15.44 20.44
C ILE A 416 25.21 -14.58 19.97
N LYS A 417 25.12 -13.34 20.47
CA LYS A 417 24.05 -12.40 20.09
C LYS A 417 24.17 -12.03 18.60
N VAL A 418 23.03 -11.94 17.91
CA VAL A 418 22.97 -11.27 16.59
C VAL A 418 23.24 -9.80 16.83
N ARG A 419 23.91 -9.12 15.89
CA ARG A 419 24.06 -7.67 15.97
C ARG A 419 22.70 -7.01 15.80
N GLU A 420 22.04 -6.70 16.91
CA GLU A 420 20.97 -5.71 16.97
C GLU A 420 21.63 -4.33 16.95
N THR A 421 21.27 -3.53 15.95
CA THR A 421 21.71 -2.14 15.84
C THR A 421 20.60 -1.31 16.46
N TYR A 422 20.66 -1.10 17.78
CA TYR A 422 19.91 -0.03 18.41
C TYR A 422 20.76 1.24 18.25
N ILE A 423 20.20 2.26 17.59
CA ILE A 423 20.74 3.62 17.68
C ILE A 423 19.88 4.32 18.73
N THR A 424 20.30 4.23 19.98
CA THR A 424 19.92 5.19 21.02
C THR A 424 21.19 5.92 21.39
N GLY A 425 21.26 7.22 21.07
CA GLY A 425 22.29 8.09 21.60
C GLY A 425 22.13 8.18 23.11
N HIS A 426 23.17 7.80 23.84
CA HIS A 426 23.76 8.49 24.99
C HIS A 426 24.69 7.53 25.77
N VAL A 427 25.87 8.06 26.11
CA VAL A 427 26.91 7.53 27.01
C VAL A 427 27.84 6.42 26.45
N LEU A 428 29.09 6.83 26.20
CA LEU A 428 30.26 5.97 26.03
C LEU A 428 30.48 5.12 27.28
N THR A 429 30.58 3.79 27.11
CA THR A 429 31.23 2.89 28.07
C THR A 429 32.23 1.99 27.34
N PRO A 430 33.33 1.55 27.99
CA PRO A 430 34.53 1.10 27.31
C PRO A 430 34.39 -0.29 26.69
N ALA A 431 35.27 -0.53 25.72
CA ALA A 431 35.40 -1.72 24.91
C ALA A 431 35.27 -3.03 25.68
N ASN A 432 34.29 -3.85 25.28
CA ASN A 432 34.31 -5.28 25.53
C ASN A 432 33.94 -6.00 24.23
N SER A 433 34.93 -6.68 23.64
CA SER A 433 34.87 -7.37 22.36
C SER A 433 33.88 -8.54 22.39
N LYS A 434 32.58 -8.26 22.30
CA LYS A 434 31.55 -9.31 22.19
C LYS A 434 31.46 -9.77 20.73
N LYS A 435 31.96 -10.98 20.48
CA LYS A 435 31.78 -11.77 19.24
C LYS A 435 30.29 -11.74 18.86
N LYS A 436 29.92 -11.25 17.67
CA LYS A 436 28.52 -11.15 17.18
C LYS A 436 28.36 -11.90 15.85
N CYS A 437 27.23 -12.59 15.67
CA CYS A 437 26.89 -13.32 14.44
C CYS A 437 26.16 -12.39 13.47
N GLN A 438 26.62 -12.31 12.21
CA GLN A 438 26.06 -11.40 11.20
C GLN A 438 24.90 -11.99 10.37
N GLY A 439 24.53 -13.27 10.59
CA GLY A 439 23.52 -13.98 9.81
C GLY A 439 23.98 -14.34 8.38
N GLY A 440 23.37 -15.36 7.78
CA GLY A 440 23.80 -15.98 6.52
C GLY A 440 24.47 -17.35 6.72
N THR A 441 24.39 -18.23 5.72
CA THR A 441 25.04 -19.56 5.73
C THR A 441 25.97 -19.67 4.51
N PRO A 442 27.30 -19.77 4.71
CA PRO A 442 28.02 -19.76 5.99
C PRO A 442 28.12 -18.35 6.62
N CYS A 443 28.01 -18.24 7.95
CA CYS A 443 28.15 -16.96 8.64
C CYS A 443 29.63 -16.60 8.84
N GLU A 444 29.97 -15.31 8.79
CA GLU A 444 31.35 -14.80 8.83
C GLU A 444 32.14 -15.22 10.09
N TYR A 445 31.45 -15.39 11.22
CA TYR A 445 32.05 -15.94 12.44
C TYR A 445 32.52 -17.40 12.26
N CYS A 446 31.70 -18.23 11.60
CA CYS A 446 32.04 -19.63 11.32
C CYS A 446 33.14 -19.74 10.26
N ILE A 447 33.15 -18.84 9.27
CA ILE A 447 34.23 -18.74 8.28
C ILE A 447 35.56 -18.41 8.98
N ARG A 448 35.58 -17.35 9.80
CA ARG A 448 36.79 -16.89 10.50
C ARG A 448 37.31 -17.88 11.54
N THR A 449 36.45 -18.75 12.05
CA THR A 449 36.83 -19.79 13.02
C THR A 449 37.01 -21.18 12.40
N LYS A 450 36.92 -21.30 11.06
CA LYS A 450 36.97 -22.56 10.29
C LYS A 450 36.02 -23.64 10.82
N LYS A 451 34.78 -23.27 11.13
CA LYS A 451 33.76 -24.18 11.69
C LYS A 451 32.60 -24.40 10.72
N ASN A 452 32.05 -25.61 10.77
CA ASN A 452 30.94 -26.00 9.92
C ASN A 452 29.66 -25.22 10.29
N CYS A 453 29.07 -24.52 9.32
CA CYS A 453 27.98 -23.57 9.54
C CYS A 453 26.66 -24.13 9.01
N GLN A 454 25.88 -24.76 9.88
CA GLN A 454 24.55 -25.29 9.54
C GLN A 454 23.41 -24.38 10.02
N PRO A 455 22.33 -24.23 9.23
CA PRO A 455 21.13 -23.48 9.64
C PRO A 455 20.45 -24.15 10.86
N GLN A 456 19.79 -23.36 11.71
CA GLN A 456 18.98 -23.94 12.79
C GLN A 456 17.73 -24.60 12.20
N ALA A 457 17.50 -25.87 12.51
CA ALA A 457 16.18 -26.48 12.35
C ALA A 457 15.18 -25.68 13.21
N ALA A 458 14.08 -25.25 12.60
CA ALA A 458 13.09 -24.38 13.22
C ALA A 458 12.50 -25.07 14.47
N THR A 459 12.78 -24.50 15.65
CA THR A 459 12.20 -24.92 16.92
C THR A 459 10.99 -24.02 17.17
N VAL A 460 9.78 -24.56 16.97
CA VAL A 460 8.53 -23.88 17.31
C VAL A 460 8.51 -23.75 18.83
N SER A 461 8.67 -22.52 19.32
CA SER A 461 8.65 -22.22 20.75
C SER A 461 7.21 -21.92 21.16
N GLU A 462 6.72 -22.68 22.12
CA GLU A 462 5.46 -22.53 22.84
C GLU A 462 5.31 -21.11 23.39
N LEU A 463 4.23 -20.42 23.01
CA LEU A 463 3.89 -19.09 23.53
C LEU A 463 3.26 -19.24 24.93
N LYS A 464 4.00 -18.84 25.96
CA LYS A 464 3.42 -18.56 27.29
C LYS A 464 2.70 -17.21 27.22
N PHE A 465 1.38 -17.22 27.29
CA PHE A 465 0.57 -16.02 27.47
C PHE A 465 0.40 -15.73 28.97
N VAL A 466 0.62 -14.46 29.34
CA VAL A 466 0.21 -13.89 30.63
C VAL A 466 -1.31 -13.74 30.59
N SER A 467 -1.99 -14.38 31.54
CA SER A 467 -3.44 -14.35 31.69
C SER A 467 -3.91 -12.98 32.19
N HIS A 468 -4.61 -12.23 31.34
CA HIS A 468 -5.58 -11.24 31.83
C HIS A 468 -6.88 -11.96 32.15
N SER A 469 -7.31 -11.86 33.40
CA SER A 469 -8.56 -12.40 33.91
C SER A 469 -9.74 -11.86 33.11
N MET A 470 -10.41 -12.74 32.35
CA MET A 470 -11.78 -12.51 31.92
C MET A 470 -12.71 -13.17 32.95
N VAL A 471 -13.65 -12.36 33.43
CA VAL A 471 -14.75 -12.73 34.31
C VAL A 471 -15.52 -13.89 33.68
N PRO A 472 -15.78 -15.00 34.42
CA PRO A 472 -16.55 -16.11 33.88
C PRO A 472 -18.03 -15.74 33.85
N GLN A 473 -18.60 -15.63 32.64
CA GLN A 473 -20.04 -15.84 32.47
C GLN A 473 -20.30 -17.34 32.46
N ASN A 474 -21.02 -17.80 33.48
CA ASN A 474 -21.52 -19.16 33.61
C ASN A 474 -22.47 -19.48 32.44
N THR A 475 -22.01 -20.26 31.48
CA THR A 475 -22.89 -21.14 30.69
C THR A 475 -22.45 -22.56 30.93
N GLY A 476 -23.20 -23.28 31.77
CA GLY A 476 -22.98 -24.68 32.05
C GLY A 476 -23.06 -25.50 30.76
N ILE A 477 -21.97 -26.16 30.40
CA ILE A 477 -21.95 -27.16 29.34
C ILE A 477 -21.45 -28.47 29.94
N LEU A 478 -22.41 -29.38 30.07
CA LEU A 478 -22.30 -30.83 30.18
C LEU A 478 -21.00 -31.36 29.55
N LYS A 479 -20.20 -32.15 30.29
CA LYS A 479 -19.20 -33.04 29.68
C LYS A 479 -19.93 -34.19 28.99
N PRO A 480 -19.90 -34.37 27.65
CA PRO A 480 -20.35 -35.60 27.04
C PRO A 480 -19.17 -36.55 26.85
N HIS A 481 -19.43 -37.80 27.19
CA HIS A 481 -18.61 -38.99 26.98
C HIS A 481 -17.90 -39.00 25.61
N ILE A 482 -16.59 -39.27 25.63
CA ILE A 482 -15.78 -39.53 24.42
C ILE A 482 -16.22 -40.90 23.88
N SER A 483 -16.69 -40.94 22.64
CA SER A 483 -16.87 -42.17 21.87
C SER A 483 -15.71 -42.28 20.86
N GLU A 484 -15.02 -43.42 20.86
CA GLU A 484 -13.76 -43.73 20.15
C GLU A 484 -13.87 -43.81 18.61
N LYS A 485 -14.75 -43.03 17.96
CA LYS A 485 -14.85 -42.98 16.49
C LYS A 485 -14.21 -41.70 15.93
N PRO A 486 -13.27 -41.78 14.97
CA PRO A 486 -12.59 -40.60 14.40
C PRO A 486 -13.56 -39.57 13.81
N ASP A 487 -14.68 -40.03 13.23
CA ASP A 487 -15.75 -39.18 12.69
C ASP A 487 -16.35 -38.23 13.75
N SER A 488 -16.37 -38.62 15.03
CA SER A 488 -16.93 -37.80 16.11
C SER A 488 -16.08 -36.56 16.44
N ILE A 489 -14.76 -36.68 16.29
CA ILE A 489 -13.80 -35.59 16.51
C ILE A 489 -13.92 -34.54 15.40
N TYR A 490 -14.04 -35.00 14.15
CA TYR A 490 -14.23 -34.13 13.00
C TYR A 490 -15.58 -33.42 13.04
N LEU A 491 -16.67 -34.13 13.40
CA LEU A 491 -17.99 -33.52 13.57
C LEU A 491 -18.00 -32.46 14.68
N ARG A 492 -17.34 -32.71 15.81
CA ARG A 492 -17.22 -31.70 16.88
C ARG A 492 -16.47 -30.46 16.41
N THR A 493 -15.41 -30.64 15.63
CA THR A 493 -14.63 -29.52 15.09
C THR A 493 -15.41 -28.74 14.03
N PHE A 494 -16.23 -29.41 13.23
CA PHE A 494 -17.15 -28.77 12.31
C PHE A 494 -18.15 -27.85 13.03
N PHE A 495 -18.74 -28.27 14.16
CA PHE A 495 -19.62 -27.37 14.93
C PHE A 495 -18.89 -26.18 15.56
N LEU A 496 -17.61 -26.33 15.91
CA LEU A 496 -16.77 -25.19 16.33
C LEU A 496 -16.47 -24.26 15.16
N PHE A 497 -16.25 -24.80 13.97
CA PHE A 497 -16.10 -24.03 12.74
C PHE A 497 -17.38 -23.24 12.42
N LEU A 498 -18.56 -23.86 12.48
CA LEU A 498 -19.84 -23.17 12.28
C LEU A 498 -20.03 -22.00 13.25
N ARG A 499 -19.69 -22.17 14.54
CA ARG A 499 -19.76 -21.09 15.54
C ARG A 499 -18.80 -19.93 15.28
N ARG A 500 -17.73 -20.15 14.51
CA ARG A 500 -16.77 -19.11 14.10
C ARG A 500 -17.17 -18.42 12.79
N CYS A 501 -18.10 -18.99 12.04
CA CYS A 501 -18.56 -18.44 10.77
C CYS A 501 -19.71 -17.45 11.01
N GLU A 502 -19.46 -16.17 10.77
CA GLU A 502 -20.45 -15.10 10.88
C GLU A 502 -21.08 -14.80 9.51
N PHE A 503 -21.63 -15.81 8.82
CA PHE A 503 -22.31 -15.58 7.54
C PHE A 503 -23.67 -14.89 7.74
N THR A 504 -24.48 -15.39 8.67
CA THR A 504 -25.70 -14.74 9.16
C THR A 504 -25.73 -14.83 10.69
N PRO A 505 -26.39 -13.90 11.40
CA PRO A 505 -26.49 -13.95 12.87
C PRO A 505 -27.08 -15.26 13.40
N GLU A 506 -27.92 -15.93 12.61
CA GLU A 506 -28.57 -17.21 12.94
C GLU A 506 -27.74 -18.46 12.50
N PHE A 507 -26.72 -18.27 11.65
CA PHE A 507 -25.83 -19.34 11.19
C PHE A 507 -25.02 -19.96 12.34
N ALA A 508 -24.59 -19.14 13.30
CA ALA A 508 -23.83 -19.60 14.47
C ALA A 508 -24.67 -20.47 15.43
N SER A 509 -26.00 -20.32 15.42
CA SER A 509 -26.96 -21.09 16.22
C SER A 509 -27.43 -22.39 15.56
N LEU A 510 -27.10 -22.64 14.29
CA LEU A 510 -27.62 -23.77 13.50
C LEU A 510 -27.21 -25.16 14.03
N GLY A 511 -26.23 -25.24 14.94
CA GLY A 511 -25.57 -26.49 15.31
C GLY A 511 -26.48 -27.58 15.90
N THR A 512 -27.52 -27.23 16.66
CA THR A 512 -28.46 -28.22 17.24
C THR A 512 -29.45 -28.77 16.22
N ASP A 513 -29.88 -27.91 15.29
CA ASP A 513 -30.91 -28.22 14.29
C ASP A 513 -30.34 -28.97 13.08
N PHE A 514 -29.03 -28.88 12.89
CA PHE A 514 -28.30 -29.55 11.82
C PHE A 514 -28.02 -31.04 12.11
N LEU A 515 -28.01 -31.44 13.38
CA LEU A 515 -27.62 -32.78 13.82
C LEU A 515 -28.58 -33.89 13.35
N PRO A 516 -29.92 -33.72 13.35
CA PRO A 516 -30.86 -34.67 12.76
C PRO A 516 -30.64 -34.84 11.24
N LEU A 517 -30.34 -33.75 10.54
CA LEU A 517 -30.12 -33.76 9.09
C LEU A 517 -28.82 -34.47 8.71
N ILE A 518 -27.74 -34.26 9.48
CA ILE A 518 -26.47 -34.99 9.34
C ILE A 518 -26.68 -36.51 9.54
N ARG A 519 -27.57 -36.91 10.46
CA ARG A 519 -27.85 -38.34 10.71
C ARG A 519 -28.66 -38.96 9.59
N ALA A 520 -29.62 -38.22 9.03
CA ALA A 520 -30.50 -38.68 7.96
C ALA A 520 -29.83 -38.69 6.58
N CYS A 521 -28.91 -37.75 6.30
CA CYS A 521 -28.32 -37.56 4.97
C CYS A 521 -26.83 -37.95 4.96
N ALA A 522 -26.51 -39.09 4.35
CA ALA A 522 -25.15 -39.60 4.23
C ALA A 522 -24.16 -38.64 3.52
N PRO A 523 -24.47 -38.01 2.37
CA PRO A 523 -23.53 -37.09 1.71
C PRO A 523 -23.28 -35.82 2.55
N LEU A 524 -24.29 -35.34 3.26
CA LEU A 524 -24.12 -34.21 4.18
C LEU A 524 -23.15 -34.54 5.31
N ARG A 525 -23.30 -35.73 5.93
CA ARG A 525 -22.39 -36.19 6.98
C ARG A 525 -20.94 -36.22 6.48
N GLU A 526 -20.71 -36.74 5.29
CA GLU A 526 -19.36 -36.83 4.71
C GLU A 526 -18.76 -35.44 4.41
N ALA A 527 -19.57 -34.49 3.95
CA ALA A 527 -19.15 -33.10 3.76
C ALA A 527 -18.78 -32.40 5.08
N THR A 528 -19.58 -32.59 6.14
CA THR A 528 -19.28 -32.01 7.47
C THR A 528 -17.99 -32.56 8.08
N VAL A 529 -17.75 -33.87 7.92
CA VAL A 529 -16.51 -34.52 8.34
C VAL A 529 -15.31 -34.01 7.54
N ALA A 530 -15.46 -33.77 6.23
CA ALA A 530 -14.40 -33.22 5.40
C ALA A 530 -13.95 -31.82 5.87
N ILE A 531 -14.89 -30.91 6.13
CA ILE A 531 -14.59 -29.57 6.66
C ILE A 531 -13.95 -29.66 8.05
N GLY A 532 -14.51 -30.49 8.94
CA GLY A 532 -13.95 -30.71 10.26
C GLY A 532 -12.51 -31.21 10.23
N ALA A 533 -12.20 -32.17 9.35
CA ALA A 533 -10.85 -32.69 9.14
C ALA A 533 -9.89 -31.64 8.55
N LEU A 534 -10.38 -30.80 7.64
CA LEU A 534 -9.61 -29.70 7.06
C LEU A 534 -9.24 -28.65 8.12
N GLU A 535 -10.17 -28.29 9.01
CA GLU A 535 -9.92 -27.32 10.09
C GLU A 535 -8.91 -27.87 11.13
N ILE A 536 -8.99 -29.17 11.45
CA ILE A 536 -7.98 -29.83 12.27
C ILE A 536 -6.61 -29.81 11.60
N SER A 537 -6.55 -30.00 10.27
CA SER A 537 -5.28 -29.94 9.54
C SER A 537 -4.61 -28.55 9.57
N ARG A 538 -5.41 -27.49 9.74
CA ARG A 538 -4.97 -26.10 9.85
C ARG A 538 -4.65 -25.66 11.27
N SER A 539 -5.15 -26.39 12.28
CA SER A 539 -4.95 -26.05 13.68
C SER A 539 -3.56 -26.46 14.18
N PRO A 540 -2.80 -25.57 14.84
CA PRO A 540 -1.42 -25.84 15.27
C PRO A 540 -1.30 -26.83 16.43
N SER A 541 -2.41 -27.22 17.06
CA SER A 541 -2.48 -28.00 18.31
C SER A 541 -2.56 -29.53 18.12
N THR A 542 -2.73 -30.04 16.90
CA THR A 542 -2.94 -31.48 16.60
C THR A 542 -1.77 -32.10 15.84
N ARG A 543 -0.54 -31.86 16.30
CA ARG A 543 0.62 -32.70 15.96
C ARG A 543 0.90 -33.69 17.10
N SER A 544 -0.03 -34.59 17.38
CA SER A 544 0.27 -35.79 18.17
C SER A 544 0.27 -37.02 17.27
N SER A 545 1.48 -37.55 17.07
CA SER A 545 1.84 -38.98 17.05
C SER A 545 0.77 -40.03 16.73
N ASN A 546 1.07 -40.84 15.71
CA ASN A 546 0.65 -42.24 15.50
C ASN A 546 -0.67 -42.57 14.76
N GLU A 547 -1.36 -41.64 14.10
CA GLU A 547 -2.40 -42.01 13.12
C GLU A 547 -1.85 -42.04 11.69
N LEU A 548 -2.07 -43.16 11.00
CA LEU A 548 -1.47 -43.57 9.72
C LEU A 548 -1.82 -42.67 8.51
N GLN A 549 -2.68 -41.65 8.67
CA GLN A 549 -3.11 -40.74 7.61
C GLN A 549 -3.14 -39.29 8.10
N SER A 550 -2.54 -38.38 7.33
CA SER A 550 -2.63 -36.94 7.63
C SER A 550 -4.10 -36.47 7.61
N PRO A 551 -4.55 -35.62 8.56
CA PRO A 551 -5.92 -35.11 8.60
C PRO A 551 -6.35 -34.42 7.30
N TYR A 552 -5.40 -33.79 6.60
CA TYR A 552 -5.62 -33.19 5.28
C TYR A 552 -5.96 -34.24 4.20
N HIS A 553 -5.25 -35.36 4.18
CA HIS A 553 -5.55 -36.46 3.25
C HIS A 553 -6.92 -37.10 3.56
N PHE A 554 -7.25 -37.24 4.85
CA PHE A 554 -8.56 -37.70 5.28
C PHE A 554 -9.69 -36.74 4.88
N ALA A 555 -9.45 -35.43 4.94
CA ALA A 555 -10.38 -34.40 4.48
C ALA A 555 -10.70 -34.54 2.98
N LEU A 556 -9.66 -34.68 2.13
CA LEU A 556 -9.82 -34.89 0.69
C LEU A 556 -10.54 -36.20 0.36
N LYS A 557 -10.23 -37.28 1.08
CA LYS A 557 -10.91 -38.58 0.93
C LYS A 557 -12.39 -38.48 1.29
N SER A 558 -12.71 -37.79 2.37
CA SER A 558 -14.10 -37.56 2.81
C SER A 558 -14.88 -36.66 1.85
N TYR A 559 -14.24 -35.63 1.30
CA TYR A 559 -14.81 -34.78 0.25
C TYR A 559 -15.12 -35.57 -1.03
N SER A 560 -14.17 -36.39 -1.52
CA SER A 560 -14.40 -37.24 -2.70
C SER A 560 -15.54 -38.24 -2.47
N LYS A 561 -15.62 -38.80 -1.27
CA LYS A 561 -16.71 -39.69 -0.87
C LYS A 561 -18.06 -38.95 -0.87
N ALA A 562 -18.11 -37.77 -0.26
CA ALA A 562 -19.31 -36.92 -0.25
C ALA A 562 -19.80 -36.60 -1.67
N LEU A 563 -18.88 -36.28 -2.60
CA LEU A 563 -19.21 -36.00 -4.00
C LEU A 563 -19.81 -37.23 -4.70
N SER A 564 -19.21 -38.42 -4.50
CA SER A 564 -19.72 -39.68 -5.08
C SER A 564 -21.10 -40.05 -4.52
N SER A 565 -21.30 -39.87 -3.21
CA SER A 565 -22.59 -40.09 -2.54
C SER A 565 -23.64 -39.11 -3.04
N LEU A 566 -23.29 -37.82 -3.18
CA LEU A 566 -24.18 -36.78 -3.68
C LEU A 566 -24.63 -37.06 -5.12
N GLN A 567 -23.72 -37.48 -6.00
CA GLN A 567 -24.06 -37.86 -7.38
C GLN A 567 -25.05 -39.02 -7.45
N HIS A 568 -24.93 -40.00 -6.54
CA HIS A 568 -25.90 -41.10 -6.45
C HIS A 568 -27.25 -40.62 -5.92
N TYR A 569 -27.26 -39.72 -4.93
CA TYR A 569 -28.50 -39.15 -4.36
C TYR A 569 -29.26 -38.31 -5.39
N ILE A 570 -28.60 -37.43 -6.15
CA ILE A 570 -29.26 -36.55 -7.14
C ILE A 570 -30.01 -37.35 -8.24
N ARG A 571 -29.63 -38.61 -8.47
CA ARG A 571 -30.31 -39.48 -9.46
C ARG A 571 -31.63 -40.07 -8.96
N SER A 572 -31.94 -40.02 -7.65
CA SER A 572 -33.22 -40.52 -7.14
C SER A 572 -34.30 -39.44 -7.17
N PRO A 573 -35.55 -39.77 -7.57
CA PRO A 573 -36.62 -38.79 -7.81
C PRO A 573 -37.02 -37.95 -6.59
N ASP A 574 -36.82 -38.45 -5.36
CA ASP A 574 -37.16 -37.73 -4.11
C ASP A 574 -36.01 -36.87 -3.55
N ALA A 575 -34.82 -36.88 -4.17
CA ALA A 575 -33.62 -36.26 -3.58
C ALA A 575 -33.62 -34.73 -3.63
N LEU A 576 -34.29 -34.13 -4.60
CA LEU A 576 -34.33 -32.68 -4.79
C LEU A 576 -35.15 -31.95 -3.73
N GLN A 577 -35.98 -32.66 -2.96
CA GLN A 577 -36.74 -32.10 -1.83
C GLN A 577 -36.01 -32.28 -0.49
N CYS A 578 -34.91 -33.04 -0.45
CA CYS A 578 -34.18 -33.30 0.78
C CYS A 578 -33.27 -32.10 1.11
N GLN A 579 -33.58 -31.37 2.20
CA GLN A 579 -32.77 -30.27 2.71
C GLN A 579 -31.29 -30.64 2.91
N GLY A 580 -31.00 -31.92 3.18
CA GLY A 580 -29.64 -32.43 3.31
C GLY A 580 -28.79 -32.27 2.05
N VAL A 581 -29.41 -32.32 0.86
CA VAL A 581 -28.73 -32.15 -0.42
C VAL A 581 -28.35 -30.68 -0.66
N LEU A 582 -29.23 -29.73 -0.33
CA LEU A 582 -28.96 -28.29 -0.42
C LEU A 582 -27.80 -27.87 0.50
N TRP A 583 -27.82 -28.33 1.74
CA TRP A 583 -26.74 -28.06 2.68
C TRP A 583 -25.43 -28.77 2.30
N CYS A 584 -25.51 -29.97 1.72
CA CYS A 584 -24.33 -30.69 1.26
C CYS A 584 -23.62 -29.92 0.14
N THR A 585 -24.35 -29.42 -0.85
CA THR A 585 -23.75 -28.69 -1.99
C THR A 585 -23.15 -27.36 -1.55
N LEU A 586 -23.80 -26.65 -0.63
CA LEU A 586 -23.27 -25.43 -0.02
C LEU A 586 -21.94 -25.70 0.73
N LEU A 587 -21.91 -26.74 1.57
CA LEU A 587 -20.72 -27.09 2.36
C LEU A 587 -19.56 -27.61 1.48
N LEU A 588 -19.85 -28.34 0.41
CA LEU A 588 -18.82 -28.74 -0.56
C LEU A 588 -18.20 -27.53 -1.26
N GLY A 589 -19.01 -26.54 -1.63
CA GLY A 589 -18.50 -25.27 -2.16
C GLY A 589 -17.61 -24.56 -1.14
N LEU A 590 -18.04 -24.49 0.12
CA LEU A 590 -17.24 -23.88 1.18
C LEU A 590 -15.89 -24.62 1.38
N PHE A 591 -15.88 -25.94 1.28
CA PHE A 591 -14.67 -26.74 1.34
C PHE A 591 -13.69 -26.41 0.19
N GLU A 592 -14.19 -26.26 -1.03
CA GLU A 592 -13.38 -25.85 -2.19
C GLU A 592 -12.78 -24.46 -2.01
N LEU A 593 -13.58 -23.50 -1.52
CA LEU A 593 -13.13 -22.16 -1.18
C LEU A 593 -12.03 -22.18 -0.10
N MET A 594 -12.13 -23.10 0.87
CA MET A 594 -11.14 -23.23 1.93
C MET A 594 -9.80 -23.79 1.44
N ILE A 595 -9.76 -24.56 0.35
CA ILE A 595 -8.55 -25.21 -0.17
C ILE A 595 -7.89 -24.38 -1.27
N GLU A 596 -8.66 -23.77 -2.17
CA GLU A 596 -8.14 -23.13 -3.37
C GLU A 596 -8.06 -21.60 -3.24
N VAL A 597 -6.85 -21.05 -3.32
CA VAL A 597 -6.59 -19.60 -3.21
C VAL A 597 -7.16 -18.80 -4.40
N SER A 598 -7.33 -19.43 -5.57
CA SER A 598 -7.85 -18.77 -6.78
C SER A 598 -9.37 -18.54 -6.74
N GLY A 599 -10.09 -19.34 -5.94
CA GLY A 599 -11.56 -19.40 -5.87
C GLY A 599 -12.27 -19.84 -7.16
N GLY A 600 -11.52 -20.28 -8.19
CA GLY A 600 -12.08 -20.62 -9.50
C GLY A 600 -12.95 -21.89 -9.52
N GLN A 601 -12.56 -22.94 -8.78
CA GLN A 601 -13.40 -24.15 -8.66
C GLN A 601 -14.66 -23.85 -7.86
N TRP A 602 -14.52 -23.14 -6.75
CA TRP A 602 -15.64 -22.68 -5.94
C TRP A 602 -16.67 -21.90 -6.76
N ALA A 603 -16.23 -20.94 -7.58
CA ALA A 603 -17.13 -20.14 -8.41
C ALA A 603 -17.94 -21.03 -9.39
N LYS A 604 -17.29 -22.02 -10.02
CA LYS A 604 -17.96 -22.98 -10.91
C LYS A 604 -18.92 -23.89 -10.15
N HIS A 605 -18.53 -24.38 -8.98
CA HIS A 605 -19.37 -25.22 -8.13
C HIS A 605 -20.62 -24.47 -7.67
N MET A 606 -20.49 -23.20 -7.30
CA MET A 606 -21.64 -22.36 -6.92
C MET A 606 -22.59 -22.14 -8.10
N LEU A 607 -22.06 -21.79 -9.28
CA LEU A 607 -22.87 -21.47 -10.46
C LEU A 607 -23.54 -22.71 -11.07
N TYR A 608 -22.78 -23.77 -11.33
CA TYR A 608 -23.28 -24.95 -12.06
C TYR A 608 -23.76 -26.08 -11.14
N GLY A 609 -23.38 -26.06 -9.86
CA GLY A 609 -23.77 -27.07 -8.87
C GLY A 609 -24.86 -26.55 -7.94
N THR A 610 -24.48 -25.69 -6.99
CA THR A 610 -25.37 -25.24 -5.91
C THR A 610 -26.58 -24.48 -6.44
N SER A 611 -26.40 -23.53 -7.36
CA SER A 611 -27.50 -22.75 -7.94
C SER A 611 -28.51 -23.64 -8.68
N LYS A 612 -28.04 -24.58 -9.49
CA LYS A 612 -28.92 -25.47 -10.25
C LYS A 612 -29.78 -26.36 -9.36
N ILE A 613 -29.25 -26.78 -8.22
CA ILE A 613 -30.01 -27.56 -7.24
C ILE A 613 -31.07 -26.67 -6.56
N PHE A 614 -30.76 -25.42 -6.22
CA PHE A 614 -31.75 -24.46 -5.71
C PHE A 614 -32.85 -24.10 -6.73
N GLU A 615 -32.55 -24.11 -8.03
CA GLU A 615 -33.55 -23.97 -9.10
C GLU A 615 -34.48 -25.19 -9.16
N LEU A 616 -33.90 -26.39 -9.08
CA LEU A 616 -34.66 -27.65 -9.20
C LEU A 616 -35.49 -27.98 -7.95
N SER A 617 -35.09 -27.52 -6.76
CA SER A 617 -35.82 -27.75 -5.50
C SER A 617 -37.12 -26.96 -5.35
N GLY A 618 -37.37 -25.93 -6.17
CA GLY A 618 -38.60 -25.12 -6.14
C GLY A 618 -38.83 -24.30 -4.85
N SER A 619 -40.01 -23.66 -4.74
CA SER A 619 -40.38 -22.81 -3.60
C SER A 619 -40.77 -23.60 -2.33
N GLY A 620 -41.21 -24.86 -2.48
CA GLY A 620 -41.64 -25.71 -1.36
C GLY A 620 -40.53 -26.09 -0.38
N SER A 621 -39.26 -26.13 -0.82
CA SER A 621 -38.12 -26.40 0.07
C SER A 621 -37.72 -25.20 0.95
N ARG A 622 -38.38 -24.04 0.76
CA ARG A 622 -38.08 -22.75 1.43
C ARG A 622 -39.05 -22.38 2.55
N SER A 623 -40.07 -23.21 2.83
CA SER A 623 -41.04 -22.94 3.90
C SER A 623 -40.47 -23.20 5.31
N ASP A 624 -39.52 -24.12 5.41
CA ASP A 624 -38.96 -24.54 6.68
C ASP A 624 -37.76 -23.68 7.07
N TYR A 625 -37.58 -23.48 8.38
CA TYR A 625 -36.50 -22.66 8.94
C TYR A 625 -35.12 -23.02 8.36
N LEU A 626 -34.79 -24.32 8.29
CA LEU A 626 -33.49 -24.77 7.81
C LEU A 626 -33.29 -24.57 6.29
N GLY A 627 -34.38 -24.62 5.52
CA GLY A 627 -34.40 -24.31 4.09
C GLY A 627 -34.18 -22.82 3.86
N SER A 628 -34.88 -21.97 4.62
CA SER A 628 -34.68 -20.52 4.60
C SER A 628 -33.24 -20.12 4.92
N GLN A 629 -32.63 -20.70 5.96
CA GLN A 629 -31.22 -20.42 6.31
C GLN A 629 -30.24 -20.87 5.22
N SER A 630 -30.50 -22.01 4.57
CA SER A 630 -29.67 -22.49 3.47
C SER A 630 -29.70 -21.53 2.28
N PHE A 631 -30.87 -20.97 2.00
CA PHE A 631 -31.07 -20.01 0.91
C PHE A 631 -30.44 -18.66 1.22
N GLU A 632 -30.60 -18.13 2.44
CA GLU A 632 -29.95 -16.87 2.84
C GLU A 632 -28.42 -16.98 2.79
N THR A 633 -27.86 -18.11 3.23
CA THR A 633 -26.42 -18.36 3.12
C THR A 633 -25.97 -18.46 1.66
N PHE A 634 -26.76 -19.12 0.80
CA PHE A 634 -26.51 -19.17 -0.64
C PHE A 634 -26.55 -17.78 -1.27
N ARG A 635 -27.56 -16.95 -0.95
CA ARG A 635 -27.68 -15.57 -1.46
C ARG A 635 -26.44 -14.75 -1.12
N LEU A 636 -25.95 -14.84 0.11
CA LEU A 636 -24.76 -14.12 0.55
C LEU A 636 -23.50 -14.58 -0.21
N LEU A 637 -23.30 -15.89 -0.33
CA LEU A 637 -22.12 -16.44 -1.02
C LEU A 637 -22.15 -16.15 -2.53
N GLU A 638 -23.31 -16.26 -3.17
CA GLU A 638 -23.49 -15.97 -4.59
C GLU A 638 -23.40 -14.47 -4.90
N GLY A 639 -23.92 -13.61 -4.02
CA GLY A 639 -23.71 -12.17 -4.11
C GLY A 639 -22.24 -11.78 -4.03
N ASN A 640 -21.49 -12.38 -3.09
CA ASN A 640 -20.04 -12.18 -2.98
C ASN A 640 -19.29 -12.71 -4.21
N ARG A 641 -19.68 -13.87 -4.75
CA ARG A 641 -19.10 -14.42 -5.99
C ARG A 641 -19.25 -13.44 -7.15
N ALA A 642 -20.46 -12.94 -7.38
CA ALA A 642 -20.73 -12.04 -8.48
C ALA A 642 -20.01 -10.69 -8.37
N ILE A 643 -19.83 -10.15 -7.15
CA ILE A 643 -18.98 -8.97 -6.94
C ILE A 643 -17.53 -9.28 -7.27
N LEU A 644 -16.99 -10.38 -6.72
CA LEU A 644 -15.57 -10.72 -6.85
C LEU A 644 -15.16 -11.04 -8.29
N TYR A 645 -16.04 -11.69 -9.05
CA TYR A 645 -15.74 -12.14 -10.42
C TYR A 645 -16.42 -11.29 -11.51
N GLY A 646 -17.32 -10.37 -11.15
CA GLY A 646 -18.02 -9.50 -12.10
C GLY A 646 -18.90 -10.26 -13.10
N GLU A 647 -19.45 -11.39 -12.68
CA GLU A 647 -20.29 -12.31 -13.45
C GLU A 647 -21.76 -12.24 -13.01
N ASP A 648 -22.66 -12.68 -13.89
CA ASP A 648 -24.11 -12.61 -13.67
C ASP A 648 -24.53 -13.47 -12.48
N THR A 649 -25.45 -12.93 -11.66
CA THR A 649 -26.05 -13.67 -10.55
C THR A 649 -27.32 -14.37 -11.01
N VAL A 650 -27.47 -15.65 -10.69
CA VAL A 650 -28.75 -16.36 -10.87
C VAL A 650 -29.85 -15.74 -9.99
N LEU A 651 -29.48 -15.03 -8.93
CA LEU A 651 -30.36 -14.27 -8.03
C LEU A 651 -31.19 -13.17 -8.72
N SER A 652 -30.87 -12.78 -9.96
CA SER A 652 -31.61 -11.76 -10.70
C SER A 652 -32.90 -12.27 -11.36
N ASP A 653 -32.95 -13.54 -11.75
CA ASP A 653 -34.16 -14.19 -12.30
C ASP A 653 -35.12 -14.67 -11.20
N TYR A 654 -34.64 -14.78 -9.95
CA TYR A 654 -35.49 -15.07 -8.81
C TYR A 654 -36.32 -13.84 -8.43
N SER A 655 -37.45 -13.67 -9.10
CA SER A 655 -38.55 -12.80 -8.66
C SER A 655 -39.10 -13.32 -7.32
N CYS A 656 -38.44 -12.97 -6.21
CA CYS A 656 -38.94 -13.23 -4.87
C CYS A 656 -40.05 -12.22 -4.54
N THR A 657 -41.19 -12.35 -5.22
CA THR A 657 -42.38 -11.50 -4.99
C THR A 657 -43.26 -12.01 -3.85
N ASP A 658 -43.01 -13.21 -3.29
CA ASP A 658 -43.92 -13.81 -2.31
C ASP A 658 -43.38 -13.96 -0.87
N GLN A 659 -42.22 -13.40 -0.52
CA GLN A 659 -41.72 -13.40 0.87
C GLN A 659 -41.32 -12.02 1.43
N HIS A 660 -41.84 -10.95 0.82
CA HIS A 660 -41.71 -9.58 1.36
C HIS A 660 -42.32 -9.40 2.78
N ASN A 661 -43.11 -10.36 3.27
CA ASN A 661 -43.83 -10.23 4.54
C ASN A 661 -43.19 -10.94 5.76
N ILE A 662 -42.03 -11.59 5.63
CA ILE A 662 -41.35 -12.23 6.78
C ILE A 662 -39.95 -11.64 7.05
N ILE A 663 -39.33 -10.96 6.09
CA ILE A 663 -37.93 -10.48 6.19
C ILE A 663 -37.88 -8.94 6.14
N ALA A 664 -38.71 -8.27 6.94
CA ALA A 664 -38.73 -6.80 7.05
C ALA A 664 -37.89 -6.25 8.21
N SER A 665 -36.95 -7.04 8.77
CA SER A 665 -36.21 -6.63 9.97
C SER A 665 -34.71 -6.95 9.96
N ASN A 666 -34.09 -7.14 8.79
CA ASN A 666 -32.65 -7.41 8.73
C ASN A 666 -31.93 -6.46 7.73
N PRO A 667 -31.14 -5.47 8.22
CA PRO A 667 -30.46 -4.49 7.36
C PRO A 667 -29.45 -5.13 6.39
N LEU A 668 -28.96 -6.34 6.70
CA LEU A 668 -28.09 -7.11 5.81
C LEU A 668 -28.82 -7.59 4.55
N GLY A 669 -30.12 -7.87 4.64
CA GLY A 669 -30.94 -8.31 3.51
C GLY A 669 -31.14 -7.21 2.48
N GLU A 670 -31.38 -5.97 2.93
CA GLU A 670 -31.50 -4.80 2.05
C GLU A 670 -30.18 -4.47 1.34
N ILE A 671 -29.06 -4.58 2.05
CA ILE A 671 -27.72 -4.40 1.47
C ILE A 671 -27.44 -5.48 0.42
N LEU A 672 -27.82 -6.73 0.68
CA LEU A 672 -27.62 -7.83 -0.24
C LEU A 672 -28.52 -7.70 -1.49
N ASP A 673 -29.77 -7.25 -1.33
CA ASP A 673 -30.66 -6.96 -2.47
C ASP A 673 -30.18 -5.78 -3.31
N PHE A 674 -29.60 -4.77 -2.67
CA PHE A 674 -28.94 -3.67 -3.36
C PHE A 674 -27.72 -4.16 -4.16
N ILE A 675 -26.89 -5.02 -3.56
CA ILE A 675 -25.73 -5.66 -4.22
C ILE A 675 -26.17 -6.51 -5.43
N ILE A 676 -27.23 -7.31 -5.28
CA ILE A 676 -27.76 -8.16 -6.35
C ILE A 676 -28.31 -7.28 -7.50
N LYS A 677 -29.03 -6.20 -7.17
CA LYS A 677 -29.52 -5.22 -8.17
C LYS A 677 -28.37 -4.54 -8.91
N ILE A 678 -27.29 -4.17 -8.22
CA ILE A 678 -26.09 -3.59 -8.86
C ILE A 678 -25.42 -4.61 -9.79
N SER A 679 -25.27 -5.86 -9.36
CA SER A 679 -24.67 -6.92 -10.19
C SER A 679 -25.49 -7.20 -11.45
N SER A 680 -26.81 -7.31 -11.30
CA SER A 680 -27.75 -7.46 -12.43
C SER A 680 -27.73 -6.26 -13.38
N PHE A 681 -27.61 -5.04 -12.85
CA PHE A 681 -27.46 -3.83 -13.67
C PHE A 681 -26.17 -3.83 -14.49
N ILE A 682 -25.04 -4.26 -13.89
CA ILE A 682 -23.75 -4.41 -14.59
C ILE A 682 -23.85 -5.46 -15.71
N SER A 683 -24.55 -6.57 -15.46
CA SER A 683 -24.83 -7.60 -16.46
C SER A 683 -25.70 -7.10 -17.62
N SER A 684 -26.80 -6.39 -17.33
CA SER A 684 -27.69 -5.80 -18.33
C SER A 684 -26.96 -4.81 -19.26
N ILE A 685 -26.00 -4.06 -18.72
CA ILE A 685 -25.12 -3.19 -19.51
C ILE A 685 -24.22 -4.03 -20.44
N LYS A 686 -23.64 -5.14 -19.96
CA LYS A 686 -22.83 -6.04 -20.80
C LYS A 686 -23.67 -6.70 -21.90
N LEU A 687 -24.87 -7.19 -21.59
CA LEU A 687 -25.76 -7.87 -22.54
C LEU A 687 -26.31 -6.91 -23.60
N SER A 688 -26.69 -5.68 -23.21
CA SER A 688 -27.14 -4.65 -24.16
C SER A 688 -26.00 -4.15 -25.05
N GLN A 689 -24.76 -4.10 -24.55
CA GLN A 689 -23.58 -3.86 -25.40
C GLN A 689 -23.32 -5.04 -26.34
N PHE A 690 -23.45 -6.27 -25.88
CA PHE A 690 -23.22 -7.46 -26.69
C PHE A 690 -24.30 -7.64 -27.77
N GLN A 691 -25.58 -7.40 -27.47
CA GLN A 691 -26.67 -7.36 -28.46
C GLN A 691 -26.48 -6.24 -29.47
N ARG A 692 -26.05 -5.04 -29.06
CA ARG A 692 -25.71 -3.95 -30.00
C ARG A 692 -24.53 -4.28 -30.90
N ILE A 693 -23.58 -5.08 -30.43
CA ILE A 693 -22.45 -5.56 -31.23
C ILE A 693 -22.92 -6.67 -32.18
N ASN A 694 -23.75 -7.61 -31.71
CA ASN A 694 -24.26 -8.71 -32.53
C ASN A 694 -25.24 -8.21 -33.61
N ASP A 695 -26.12 -7.25 -33.31
CA ASP A 695 -26.99 -6.58 -34.29
C ASP A 695 -26.20 -5.77 -35.32
N LYS A 696 -25.04 -5.23 -34.95
CA LYS A 696 -24.11 -4.59 -35.89
C LYS A 696 -23.39 -5.60 -36.76
N ILE A 697 -23.06 -6.78 -36.25
CA ILE A 697 -22.42 -7.87 -37.00
C ILE A 697 -23.42 -8.53 -37.96
N ILE A 698 -24.70 -8.68 -37.58
CA ILE A 698 -25.76 -9.24 -38.44
C ILE A 698 -26.19 -8.26 -39.54
N ARG A 699 -25.94 -6.95 -39.37
CA ARG A 699 -26.20 -5.91 -40.39
C ARG A 699 -25.03 -5.65 -41.34
N ILE A 700 -23.86 -6.25 -41.09
CA ILE A 700 -22.72 -6.32 -42.01
C ILE A 700 -22.86 -7.62 -42.79
#